data_AF-A0A1U7IQP9-F1
#
_entry.id   AF-A0A1U7IQP9-F1
#
_cell.length_a   1.000
_cell.length_b   1.000
_cell.length_c   1.000
_cell.angle_alpha   90.00
_cell.angle_beta   90.00
_cell.angle_gamma   90.00
#
_symmetry.space_group_name_H-M   'P 1'
#
loop_
_entity.id
_entity.type
_entity.pdbx_description
1 polymer ?
#
loop_
_entity_poly.entity_id
_entity_poly.type
_entity_poly.pdbx_seq_one_letter_code
_entity_poly.pdbx_strand_id
1 'polypeptide(L)'
;MLSASELFNETYYLDNNLDLSVALSNGIISSGFDHFNTAGKLENRSPSAFFNSSFYLQSYSDVALAVDNNTITAFDHFILYGQFEGRNPNSDFDTVLYLQQNPDVAAAEQRDEITAFEHFVEYGILEGRLPANIFNQPNPEKWDFSLDNYTIQHQGINNLNINIAYTYKDGITYSEYPDFVPIYQSIDRFLTNYPNETDFWEILNKNLSQKILDENPVMDSLTVDIDVLPSVSLPYQRSSTVTRDRQGKLEEKWNFAIPQYTIQHQGLNTLNLDVDYTFKPGISNSEYPDFVPIYNRINNFLINYPNETDFWEILNKNLTQQILSENPVFADFKVNLEVLPTNTLPYTRSSTVTRSQPDLLNVPETFLVGNTRGNNVVRFDAKTGSFLGEFITAGSGGLFAPDNIIIGPDGNNDGISDLYITSGNKPATSTEEGASGILRFDGRTGAFIDRFVGDNPNTPNIDETGGLLRPYGSAFGPDGKLYVSSFLTDQILRYDGTTGQFIDVFATGNQQFGGLNGPNGMIFGPDGYLYVTTQGSVAKNGAPDFSAGLPSQVLRYDIKTREARVIASPEASPNGNGFVSLLGLEFNPNDGLLYVSDFANDIRKYNVQNGELLGVISTNYTGTNSTNNFTGDLTLAEDGNLYTVGFDYREGANNIGAILGFNPVTGAKVTAPNNPNSNTFFGPDSTLNRPVEIISYIPQTTGNLREEWSFKFQNYPIQHQGLNNLNIDVDYVYKQGIKNNEYPDFVPIYQGIDQFLQSYPNETDFWEILNKNVTQKVLAENSAIDALTINWNVLPSIALPYDRSSIVTRNQQGLLEEKWNFKIPEYAIAHQGLNTLNLDVNYTFKQGITDAEYPDFVPIYKRLDEVLRNYPDENQFWEIMNRNLTSLVLRENSVFVDTNIQLGVLPTENLPYNRGSSVLRS
;
A
#
# COMPACT_ATOMS: atom_id res chain seq x y z
N MET A 1 45.49 25.64 -28.15
CA MET A 1 45.45 24.97 -26.84
C MET A 1 44.77 25.88 -25.84
N LEU A 2 43.76 25.38 -25.12
CA LEU A 2 42.91 26.18 -24.24
C LEU A 2 43.74 26.96 -23.22
N SER A 3 43.56 28.27 -23.20
CA SER A 3 44.12 29.17 -22.21
C SER A 3 43.19 29.33 -21.00
N ALA A 4 43.74 29.82 -19.90
CA ALA A 4 42.98 30.15 -18.69
C ALA A 4 41.81 31.11 -18.96
N SER A 5 41.96 32.05 -19.92
CA SER A 5 40.90 32.99 -20.30
C SER A 5 39.81 32.36 -21.16
N GLU A 6 40.12 31.35 -21.97
CA GLU A 6 39.15 30.66 -22.83
C GLU A 6 38.31 29.66 -22.04
N LEU A 7 38.89 29.06 -20.99
CA LEU A 7 38.20 28.08 -20.14
C LEU A 7 37.45 28.73 -18.96
N PHE A 8 37.67 30.03 -18.69
CA PHE A 8 36.98 30.76 -17.63
C PHE A 8 35.65 31.34 -18.11
N ASN A 9 34.60 31.21 -17.29
CA ASN A 9 33.28 31.79 -17.58
C ASN A 9 32.84 32.72 -16.44
N GLU A 10 32.82 34.02 -16.73
CA GLU A 10 32.50 35.09 -15.76
C GLU A 10 31.13 34.89 -15.10
N THR A 11 30.10 34.60 -15.90
CA THR A 11 28.73 34.42 -15.41
C THR A 11 28.64 33.19 -14.51
N TYR A 12 29.12 32.04 -14.98
CA TYR A 12 29.15 30.80 -14.20
C TYR A 12 29.88 30.99 -12.87
N TYR A 13 31.05 31.64 -12.91
CA TYR A 13 31.88 31.82 -11.73
C TYR A 13 31.20 32.72 -10.70
N LEU A 14 30.54 33.81 -11.10
CA LEU A 14 29.82 34.68 -10.17
C LEU A 14 28.55 34.01 -9.62
N ASP A 15 27.80 33.27 -10.45
CA ASP A 15 26.56 32.59 -10.05
C ASP A 15 26.80 31.47 -9.03
N ASN A 16 27.93 30.75 -9.15
CA ASN A 16 28.30 29.66 -8.24
C ASN A 16 29.07 30.14 -7.00
N ASN A 17 29.38 31.43 -6.90
CA ASN A 17 30.14 32.03 -5.80
C ASN A 17 29.42 33.28 -5.29
N LEU A 18 28.25 33.07 -4.69
CA LEU A 18 27.33 34.13 -4.26
C LEU A 18 27.95 35.13 -3.27
N ASP A 19 29.00 34.71 -2.55
CA ASP A 19 29.79 35.57 -1.66
C ASP A 19 30.50 36.72 -2.40
N LEU A 20 30.74 36.58 -3.71
CA LEU A 20 31.44 37.57 -4.54
C LEU A 20 30.52 38.71 -5.02
N SER A 21 29.20 38.54 -4.96
CA SER A 21 28.23 39.57 -5.37
C SER A 21 28.37 40.88 -4.58
N VAL A 22 28.67 40.78 -3.28
CA VAL A 22 28.90 41.92 -2.37
C VAL A 22 30.30 42.53 -2.61
N ALA A 23 31.29 41.72 -2.95
CA ALA A 23 32.65 42.20 -3.24
C ALA A 23 32.70 42.98 -4.58
N LEU A 24 31.99 42.49 -5.60
CA LEU A 24 31.89 43.14 -6.90
C LEU A 24 31.11 44.47 -6.83
N SER A 25 29.96 44.48 -6.13
CA SER A 25 29.12 45.69 -5.97
C SER A 25 29.80 46.79 -5.15
N ASN A 26 30.68 46.44 -4.23
CA ASN A 26 31.49 47.39 -3.45
C ASN A 26 32.82 47.77 -4.12
N GLY A 27 33.10 47.26 -5.33
CA GLY A 27 34.34 47.56 -6.07
C GLY A 27 35.61 46.97 -5.45
N ILE A 28 35.47 45.93 -4.62
CA ILE A 28 36.60 45.22 -3.97
C ILE A 28 37.32 44.32 -4.97
N ILE A 29 36.58 43.74 -5.92
CA ILE A 29 37.11 42.99 -7.06
C ILE A 29 36.67 43.67 -8.35
N SER A 30 37.51 43.62 -9.40
CA SER A 30 37.18 44.27 -10.67
C SER A 30 36.37 43.39 -11.62
N SER A 31 36.49 42.07 -11.49
CA SER A 31 35.66 41.04 -12.15
C SER A 31 35.76 39.70 -11.42
N GLY A 32 34.90 38.75 -11.75
CA GLY A 32 35.01 37.35 -11.34
C GLY A 32 36.33 36.73 -11.81
N PHE A 33 36.78 37.05 -13.02
CA PHE A 33 38.07 36.61 -13.55
C PHE A 33 39.27 37.15 -12.75
N ASP A 34 39.22 38.41 -12.34
CA ASP A 34 40.24 39.02 -11.48
C ASP A 34 40.31 38.29 -10.14
N HIS A 35 39.15 38.10 -9.48
CA HIS A 35 39.06 37.33 -8.25
C HIS A 35 39.58 35.90 -8.42
N PHE A 36 39.17 35.21 -9.49
CA PHE A 36 39.58 33.83 -9.73
C PHE A 36 41.10 33.70 -9.86
N ASN A 37 41.75 34.63 -10.57
CA ASN A 37 43.20 34.65 -10.72
C ASN A 37 43.94 34.99 -9.42
N THR A 38 43.39 35.88 -8.59
CA THR A 38 44.05 36.32 -7.35
C THR A 38 43.79 35.39 -6.15
N ALA A 39 42.64 34.72 -6.11
CA ALA A 39 42.18 33.96 -4.95
C ALA A 39 41.41 32.68 -5.34
N GLY A 40 40.46 32.76 -6.26
CA GLY A 40 39.53 31.66 -6.53
C GLY A 40 40.18 30.33 -6.93
N LYS A 41 41.25 30.38 -7.73
CA LYS A 41 42.00 29.18 -8.12
C LYS A 41 42.81 28.56 -6.97
N LEU A 42 43.23 29.38 -5.99
CA LEU A 42 43.87 28.90 -4.75
C LEU A 42 42.85 28.30 -3.79
N GLU A 43 41.61 28.77 -3.85
CA GLU A 43 40.46 28.28 -3.07
C GLU A 43 39.81 27.02 -3.68
N ASN A 44 40.39 26.46 -4.74
CA ASN A 44 39.85 25.33 -5.50
C ASN A 44 38.42 25.56 -6.04
N ARG A 45 38.04 26.81 -6.31
CA ARG A 45 36.74 27.11 -6.94
C ARG A 45 36.75 26.69 -8.41
N SER A 46 35.60 26.28 -8.93
CA SER A 46 35.46 25.87 -10.34
C SER A 46 35.25 27.11 -11.23
N PRO A 47 36.08 27.34 -12.26
CA PRO A 47 36.03 28.55 -13.11
C PRO A 47 34.95 28.52 -14.19
N SER A 48 34.44 27.35 -14.55
CA SER A 48 33.40 27.16 -15.55
C SER A 48 32.73 25.80 -15.39
N ALA A 49 31.61 25.59 -16.07
CA ALA A 49 30.98 24.27 -16.17
C ALA A 49 31.90 23.21 -16.82
N PHE A 50 32.93 23.65 -17.54
CA PHE A 50 33.86 22.79 -18.26
C PHE A 50 35.02 22.30 -17.38
N PHE A 51 35.26 22.88 -16.20
CA PHE A 51 36.32 22.43 -15.29
C PHE A 51 35.84 22.36 -13.84
N ASN A 52 35.88 21.17 -13.26
CA ASN A 52 35.50 20.93 -11.87
C ASN A 52 36.73 20.63 -11.01
N SER A 53 37.15 21.62 -10.22
CA SER A 53 38.35 21.55 -9.39
C SER A 53 38.31 20.41 -8.37
N SER A 54 37.15 20.15 -7.76
CA SER A 54 36.97 19.08 -6.78
C SER A 54 37.07 17.69 -7.42
N PHE A 55 36.38 17.49 -8.55
CA PHE A 55 36.47 16.24 -9.33
C PHE A 55 37.92 15.98 -9.77
N TYR A 56 38.59 17.02 -10.26
CA TYR A 56 39.95 16.90 -10.77
C TYR A 56 40.94 16.46 -9.69
N LEU A 57 40.87 17.05 -8.49
CA LEU A 57 41.74 16.67 -7.37
C LEU A 57 41.40 15.29 -6.80
N GLN A 58 40.12 14.90 -6.80
CA GLN A 58 39.71 13.55 -6.38
C GLN A 58 40.20 12.48 -7.37
N SER A 59 40.17 12.79 -8.66
CA SER A 59 40.56 11.86 -9.73
C SER A 59 42.08 11.71 -9.85
N TYR A 60 42.84 12.74 -9.46
CA TYR A 60 44.28 12.83 -9.69
C TYR A 60 45.05 13.14 -8.40
N SER A 61 45.33 12.08 -7.63
CA SER A 61 46.02 12.18 -6.33
C SER A 61 47.41 12.82 -6.38
N ASP A 62 48.12 12.70 -7.50
CA ASP A 62 49.41 13.35 -7.73
C ASP A 62 49.28 14.87 -7.86
N VAL A 63 48.21 15.34 -8.49
CA VAL A 63 47.86 16.77 -8.59
C VAL A 63 47.40 17.28 -7.23
N ALA A 64 46.58 16.52 -6.50
CA ALA A 64 46.16 16.88 -5.15
C ALA A 64 47.36 17.12 -4.22
N LEU A 65 48.36 16.23 -4.24
CA LEU A 65 49.61 16.40 -3.48
C LEU A 65 50.39 17.66 -3.89
N ALA A 66 50.39 18.03 -5.18
CA ALA A 66 51.06 19.24 -5.65
C ALA A 66 50.32 20.52 -5.22
N VAL A 67 48.98 20.48 -5.19
CA VAL A 67 48.14 21.57 -4.66
C VAL A 67 48.34 21.74 -3.16
N ASP A 68 48.34 20.65 -2.38
CA ASP A 68 48.57 20.68 -0.93
C ASP A 68 49.95 21.25 -0.56
N ASN A 69 50.95 21.03 -1.42
CA ASN A 69 52.29 21.59 -1.27
C ASN A 69 52.43 23.03 -1.80
N ASN A 70 51.33 23.66 -2.23
CA ASN A 70 51.27 25.01 -2.82
C ASN A 70 52.21 25.22 -4.03
N THR A 71 52.47 24.16 -4.82
CA THR A 71 53.36 24.25 -5.99
C THR A 71 52.63 24.60 -7.28
N ILE A 72 51.34 24.28 -7.38
CA ILE A 72 50.45 24.59 -8.51
C ILE A 72 48.99 24.53 -8.04
N THR A 73 48.04 25.10 -8.78
CA THR A 73 46.59 24.91 -8.53
C THR A 73 46.01 23.82 -9.43
N ALA A 74 44.83 23.28 -9.08
CA ALA A 74 44.15 22.27 -9.90
C ALA A 74 43.93 22.76 -11.35
N PHE A 75 43.46 24.01 -11.47
CA PHE A 75 43.19 24.64 -12.75
C PHE A 75 44.47 24.94 -13.54
N ASP A 76 45.50 25.50 -12.88
CA ASP A 76 46.78 25.77 -13.55
C ASP A 76 47.44 24.45 -14.02
N HIS A 77 47.29 23.36 -13.25
CA HIS A 77 47.77 22.04 -13.67
C HIS A 77 47.06 21.57 -14.93
N PHE A 78 45.73 21.68 -15.00
CA PHE A 78 45.00 21.24 -16.19
C PHE A 78 45.39 22.04 -17.43
N ILE A 79 45.47 23.37 -17.31
CA ILE A 79 45.85 24.26 -18.42
C ILE A 79 47.27 23.97 -18.91
N LEU A 80 48.23 23.77 -18.01
CA LEU A 80 49.64 23.61 -18.39
C LEU A 80 50.02 22.18 -18.78
N TYR A 81 49.35 21.17 -18.20
CA TYR A 81 49.74 19.76 -18.32
C TYR A 81 48.54 18.85 -18.58
N GLY A 82 47.48 18.96 -17.78
CA GLY A 82 46.38 18.00 -17.77
C GLY A 82 45.66 17.79 -19.11
N GLN A 83 45.43 18.86 -19.87
CA GLN A 83 44.82 18.76 -21.20
C GLN A 83 45.71 18.00 -22.20
N PHE A 84 47.02 18.00 -22.02
CA PHE A 84 48.00 17.28 -22.85
C PHE A 84 48.28 15.87 -22.34
N GLU A 85 48.04 15.61 -21.05
CA GLU A 85 48.18 14.31 -20.42
C GLU A 85 46.94 13.41 -20.61
N GLY A 86 45.92 13.90 -21.32
CA GLY A 86 44.66 13.18 -21.54
C GLY A 86 43.80 13.06 -20.27
N ARG A 87 43.93 14.00 -19.33
CA ARG A 87 43.17 14.00 -18.08
C ARG A 87 41.80 14.63 -18.26
N ASN A 88 40.78 14.06 -17.61
CA ASN A 88 39.41 14.52 -17.66
C ASN A 88 39.22 15.73 -16.74
N PRO A 89 38.75 16.88 -17.24
CA PRO A 89 38.56 18.10 -16.45
C PRO A 89 37.29 18.12 -15.59
N ASN A 90 36.34 17.24 -15.88
CA ASN A 90 35.07 17.07 -15.17
C ASN A 90 34.54 15.64 -15.37
N SER A 91 33.44 15.29 -14.70
CA SER A 91 32.82 13.97 -14.76
C SER A 91 32.16 13.63 -16.10
N ASP A 92 31.89 14.64 -16.92
CA ASP A 92 31.03 14.54 -18.09
C ASP A 92 31.83 14.37 -19.39
N PHE A 93 33.16 14.47 -19.31
CA PHE A 93 34.09 14.31 -20.43
C PHE A 93 35.06 13.16 -20.19
N ASP A 94 35.13 12.22 -21.15
CA ASP A 94 36.12 11.14 -21.17
C ASP A 94 37.06 11.31 -22.36
N THR A 95 38.29 11.74 -22.08
CA THR A 95 39.31 12.04 -23.09
C THR A 95 39.66 10.82 -23.95
N VAL A 96 39.79 9.64 -23.33
CA VAL A 96 40.20 8.42 -24.03
C VAL A 96 39.09 7.99 -24.98
N LEU A 97 37.84 7.98 -24.50
CA LEU A 97 36.69 7.62 -25.33
C LEU A 97 36.43 8.64 -26.43
N TYR A 98 36.57 9.93 -26.13
CA TYR A 98 36.40 11.00 -27.11
C TYR A 98 37.37 10.83 -28.28
N LEU A 99 38.63 10.50 -28.02
CA LEU A 99 39.64 10.25 -29.05
C LEU A 99 39.39 8.94 -29.84
N GLN A 100 38.90 7.89 -29.17
CA GLN A 100 38.52 6.64 -29.84
C GLN A 100 37.36 6.82 -30.82
N GLN A 101 36.37 7.63 -30.44
CA GLN A 101 35.17 7.90 -31.25
C GLN A 101 35.43 8.91 -32.38
N ASN A 102 36.48 9.72 -32.25
CA ASN A 102 36.81 10.79 -33.18
C ASN A 102 38.25 10.62 -33.72
N PRO A 103 38.49 9.65 -34.63
CA PRO A 103 39.84 9.35 -35.11
C PRO A 103 40.55 10.51 -35.80
N ASP A 104 39.78 11.44 -36.37
CA ASP A 104 40.28 12.68 -36.97
C ASP A 104 40.84 13.64 -35.91
N VAL A 105 40.17 13.75 -34.76
CA VAL A 105 40.65 14.51 -33.59
C VAL A 105 41.87 13.83 -32.98
N ALA A 106 41.86 12.51 -32.86
CA ALA A 106 43.02 11.76 -32.37
C ALA A 106 44.25 11.94 -33.27
N ALA A 107 44.06 12.00 -34.59
CA ALA A 107 45.15 12.29 -35.51
C ALA A 107 45.65 13.74 -35.40
N ALA A 108 44.77 14.71 -35.12
CA ALA A 108 45.14 16.12 -34.93
C ALA A 108 45.89 16.33 -33.60
N GLU A 109 45.48 15.65 -32.53
CA GLU A 109 46.17 15.68 -31.23
C GLU A 109 47.58 15.07 -31.33
N GLN A 110 47.76 13.98 -32.08
CA GLN A 110 49.10 13.42 -32.36
C GLN A 110 50.03 14.36 -33.13
N ARG A 111 49.47 15.38 -33.81
CA ARG A 111 50.23 16.43 -34.50
C ARG A 111 50.43 17.69 -33.65
N ASP A 112 50.04 17.65 -32.37
CA ASP A 112 50.04 18.78 -31.44
C ASP A 112 49.22 19.98 -31.96
N GLU A 113 48.19 19.73 -32.79
CA GLU A 113 47.38 20.80 -33.39
C GLU A 113 46.25 21.26 -32.46
N ILE A 114 45.64 20.34 -31.71
CA ILE A 114 44.51 20.59 -30.80
C ILE A 114 44.42 19.46 -29.76
N THR A 115 44.03 19.74 -28.51
CA THR A 115 43.74 18.65 -27.55
C THR A 115 42.33 18.10 -27.72
N ALA A 116 42.07 16.88 -27.24
CA ALA A 116 40.74 16.27 -27.22
C ALA A 116 39.70 17.20 -26.60
N PHE A 117 40.04 17.80 -25.45
CA PHE A 117 39.14 18.65 -24.71
C PHE A 117 38.96 20.03 -25.36
N GLU A 118 40.02 20.61 -25.91
CA GLU A 118 39.94 21.83 -26.71
C GLU A 118 39.04 21.64 -27.93
N HIS A 119 39.23 20.53 -28.67
CA HIS A 119 38.37 20.20 -29.79
C HIS A 119 36.91 20.10 -29.34
N PHE A 120 36.64 19.43 -28.22
CA PHE A 120 35.29 19.32 -27.70
C PHE A 120 34.65 20.68 -27.41
N VAL A 121 35.36 21.56 -26.70
CA VAL A 121 34.86 22.88 -26.30
C VAL A 121 34.66 23.81 -27.50
N GLU A 122 35.59 23.84 -28.46
CA GLU A 122 35.53 24.77 -29.59
C GLU A 122 34.67 24.27 -30.76
N TYR A 123 34.69 22.96 -31.02
CA TYR A 123 34.08 22.38 -32.22
C TYR A 123 33.12 21.23 -31.91
N GLY A 124 33.49 20.33 -31.00
CA GLY A 124 32.76 19.09 -30.73
C GLY A 124 31.32 19.31 -30.28
N ILE A 125 31.06 20.33 -29.45
CA ILE A 125 29.70 20.72 -29.04
C ILE A 125 28.86 21.14 -30.26
N LEU A 126 29.43 21.92 -31.18
CA LEU A 126 28.76 22.41 -32.39
C LEU A 126 28.59 21.29 -33.44
N GLU A 127 29.57 20.40 -33.53
CA GLU A 127 29.55 19.22 -34.41
C GLU A 127 28.69 18.08 -33.86
N GLY A 128 28.18 18.20 -32.64
CA GLY A 128 27.33 17.20 -31.99
C GLY A 128 28.08 15.94 -31.52
N ARG A 129 29.41 16.02 -31.38
CA ARG A 129 30.24 14.92 -30.85
C ARG A 129 30.01 14.77 -29.35
N LEU A 130 29.77 13.54 -28.91
CA LEU A 130 29.47 13.25 -27.51
C LEU A 130 30.74 13.33 -26.65
N PRO A 131 30.70 13.96 -25.46
CA PRO A 131 31.86 14.09 -24.58
C PRO A 131 32.23 12.80 -23.82
N ALA A 132 31.29 11.86 -23.68
CA ALA A 132 31.47 10.57 -23.01
C ALA A 132 30.43 9.54 -23.49
N ASN A 133 30.61 8.27 -23.13
CA ASN A 133 29.66 7.20 -23.45
C ASN A 133 28.44 7.22 -22.51
N ILE A 134 27.28 7.64 -23.02
CA ILE A 134 25.98 7.62 -22.32
C ILE A 134 25.31 6.23 -22.30
N PHE A 135 25.92 5.19 -22.88
CA PHE A 135 25.33 3.83 -22.93
C PHE A 135 25.60 2.95 -21.69
N ASN A 136 26.00 3.53 -20.55
CA ASN A 136 26.16 2.80 -19.29
C ASN A 136 25.19 3.28 -18.18
N GLN A 137 23.98 3.68 -18.57
CA GLN A 137 22.81 3.45 -17.72
C GLN A 137 22.25 2.08 -18.15
N PRO A 138 22.04 1.09 -17.25
CA PRO A 138 21.37 -0.16 -17.61
C PRO A 138 19.93 0.19 -17.97
N ASN A 139 19.67 0.43 -19.25
CA ASN A 139 18.33 0.55 -19.78
C ASN A 139 18.00 -0.82 -20.37
N PRO A 140 17.24 -1.69 -19.67
CA PRO A 140 16.83 -2.94 -20.27
C PRO A 140 16.06 -2.60 -21.56
N GLU A 141 16.52 -3.11 -22.70
CA GLU A 141 15.81 -2.95 -23.96
C GLU A 141 14.43 -3.59 -23.78
N LYS A 142 13.39 -2.75 -23.68
CA LYS A 142 12.00 -3.17 -23.59
C LYS A 142 11.45 -3.29 -25.00
N TRP A 143 10.91 -4.46 -25.30
CA TRP A 143 10.28 -4.79 -26.58
C TRP A 143 8.85 -5.21 -26.32
N ASP A 144 7.93 -4.87 -27.22
CA ASP A 144 6.54 -5.29 -27.14
C ASP A 144 5.94 -5.58 -28.52
N PHE A 145 4.86 -6.36 -28.53
CA PHE A 145 3.98 -6.55 -29.68
C PHE A 145 2.58 -6.94 -29.22
N SER A 146 1.58 -6.74 -30.09
CA SER A 146 0.20 -7.15 -29.83
C SER A 146 -0.36 -8.11 -30.89
N LEU A 147 -1.29 -8.96 -30.45
CA LEU A 147 -2.19 -9.72 -31.32
C LEU A 147 -3.60 -9.20 -31.08
N ASP A 148 -4.08 -8.35 -31.98
CA ASP A 148 -5.39 -7.73 -31.84
C ASP A 148 -6.48 -8.65 -32.42
N ASN A 149 -7.59 -8.77 -31.68
CA ASN A 149 -8.77 -9.52 -32.09
C ASN A 149 -8.47 -10.98 -32.50
N TYR A 150 -7.59 -11.66 -31.76
CA TYR A 150 -7.25 -13.07 -31.94
C TYR A 150 -8.43 -13.96 -31.51
N THR A 151 -8.98 -14.74 -32.44
CA THR A 151 -10.10 -15.65 -32.14
C THR A 151 -9.61 -17.00 -31.62
N ILE A 152 -10.13 -17.45 -30.48
CA ILE A 152 -9.82 -18.75 -29.87
C ILE A 152 -11.11 -19.52 -29.51
N GLN A 153 -11.04 -20.85 -29.56
CA GLN A 153 -12.00 -21.73 -28.90
C GLN A 153 -11.47 -21.98 -27.48
N HIS A 154 -12.00 -21.27 -26.49
CA HIS A 154 -11.71 -21.49 -25.08
C HIS A 154 -12.89 -20.99 -24.25
N GLN A 155 -13.55 -21.89 -23.50
CA GLN A 155 -14.82 -21.59 -22.83
C GLN A 155 -15.91 -21.04 -23.79
N GLY A 156 -15.88 -21.50 -25.04
CA GLY A 156 -16.64 -20.95 -26.17
C GLY A 156 -15.77 -20.14 -27.13
N ILE A 157 -16.39 -19.51 -28.13
CA ILE A 157 -15.66 -18.64 -29.08
C ILE A 157 -15.48 -17.28 -28.42
N ASN A 158 -14.22 -16.90 -28.18
CA ASN A 158 -13.86 -15.59 -27.64
C ASN A 158 -12.82 -14.92 -28.55
N ASN A 159 -12.83 -13.59 -28.56
CA ASN A 159 -11.80 -12.79 -29.20
C ASN A 159 -10.93 -12.15 -28.13
N LEU A 160 -9.62 -12.13 -28.36
CA LEU A 160 -8.62 -11.63 -27.42
C LEU A 160 -7.85 -10.46 -28.03
N ASN A 161 -7.47 -9.47 -27.23
CA ASN A 161 -6.28 -8.68 -27.53
C ASN A 161 -5.16 -9.17 -26.61
N ILE A 162 -4.00 -9.52 -27.17
CA ILE A 162 -2.88 -10.06 -26.39
C ILE A 162 -1.69 -9.13 -26.55
N ASN A 163 -1.28 -8.45 -25.48
CA ASN A 163 -0.09 -7.62 -25.47
C ASN A 163 1.04 -8.37 -24.77
N ILE A 164 2.20 -8.43 -25.43
CA ILE A 164 3.37 -9.13 -24.91
C ILE A 164 4.51 -8.13 -24.84
N ALA A 165 5.01 -7.86 -23.65
CA ALA A 165 6.16 -7.00 -23.40
C ALA A 165 7.28 -7.81 -22.73
N TYR A 166 8.53 -7.62 -23.12
CA TYR A 166 9.66 -8.36 -22.55
C TYR A 166 10.96 -7.54 -22.58
N THR A 167 11.93 -8.01 -21.81
CA THR A 167 13.30 -7.48 -21.81
C THR A 167 14.30 -8.61 -22.03
N TYR A 168 15.46 -8.28 -22.57
CA TYR A 168 16.56 -9.23 -22.72
C TYR A 168 17.55 -9.15 -21.57
N LYS A 169 18.33 -10.21 -21.40
CA LYS A 169 19.51 -10.20 -20.52
C LYS A 169 20.54 -9.18 -21.02
N ASP A 170 21.26 -8.59 -20.08
CA ASP A 170 22.36 -7.68 -20.42
C ASP A 170 23.42 -8.36 -21.30
N GLY A 171 23.86 -7.67 -22.34
CA GLY A 171 25.02 -8.07 -23.15
C GLY A 171 24.75 -9.14 -24.22
N ILE A 172 23.50 -9.35 -24.64
CA ILE A 172 23.20 -10.21 -25.80
C ILE A 172 23.79 -9.64 -27.11
N THR A 173 24.21 -10.52 -28.01
CA THR A 173 24.75 -10.16 -29.34
C THR A 173 23.64 -10.08 -30.40
N TYR A 174 23.89 -9.38 -31.52
CA TYR A 174 22.92 -9.23 -32.61
C TYR A 174 22.36 -10.58 -33.14
N SER A 175 23.17 -11.65 -33.13
CA SER A 175 22.74 -12.99 -33.55
C SER A 175 21.88 -13.74 -32.52
N GLU A 176 21.82 -13.24 -31.30
CA GLU A 176 21.05 -13.83 -30.19
C GLU A 176 19.65 -13.22 -30.06
N TYR A 177 19.35 -12.15 -30.81
CA TYR A 177 17.99 -11.61 -30.87
C TYR A 177 17.04 -12.64 -31.48
N PRO A 178 16.00 -13.07 -30.76
CA PRO A 178 15.02 -14.01 -31.28
C PRO A 178 14.21 -13.35 -32.39
N ASP A 179 13.95 -14.13 -33.45
CA ASP A 179 13.01 -13.73 -34.48
C ASP A 179 11.58 -13.74 -33.90
N PHE A 180 10.85 -12.66 -34.13
CA PHE A 180 9.46 -12.50 -33.72
C PHE A 180 8.55 -13.59 -34.30
N VAL A 181 8.80 -14.03 -35.54
CA VAL A 181 7.93 -14.98 -36.24
C VAL A 181 7.84 -16.33 -35.50
N PRO A 182 8.94 -16.95 -35.05
CA PRO A 182 8.91 -18.12 -34.15
C PRO A 182 8.12 -17.91 -32.86
N ILE A 183 8.24 -16.74 -32.21
CA ILE A 183 7.53 -16.44 -30.96
C ILE A 183 6.01 -16.44 -31.21
N TYR A 184 5.56 -15.68 -32.21
CA TYR A 184 4.15 -15.65 -32.64
C TYR A 184 3.63 -17.06 -32.97
N GLN A 185 4.38 -17.84 -33.76
CA GLN A 185 3.97 -19.20 -34.14
C GLN A 185 3.85 -20.14 -32.94
N SER A 186 4.67 -19.94 -31.91
CA SER A 186 4.58 -20.72 -30.68
C SER A 186 3.35 -20.35 -29.86
N ILE A 187 3.05 -19.05 -29.75
CA ILE A 187 1.85 -18.54 -29.10
C ILE A 187 0.59 -19.09 -29.80
N ASP A 188 0.51 -18.94 -31.12
CA ASP A 188 -0.62 -19.43 -31.92
C ASP A 188 -0.82 -20.95 -31.75
N ARG A 189 0.28 -21.72 -31.79
CA ARG A 189 0.23 -23.17 -31.57
C ARG A 189 -0.21 -23.52 -30.16
N PHE A 190 0.24 -22.79 -29.15
CA PHE A 190 -0.14 -23.01 -27.76
C PHE A 190 -1.64 -22.74 -27.56
N LEU A 191 -2.12 -21.59 -28.00
CA LEU A 191 -3.51 -21.17 -27.88
C LEU A 191 -4.45 -22.13 -28.64
N THR A 192 -4.10 -22.50 -29.87
CA THR A 192 -4.92 -23.41 -30.70
C THR A 192 -4.97 -24.85 -30.17
N ASN A 193 -3.97 -25.29 -29.41
CA ASN A 193 -3.87 -26.66 -28.89
C ASN A 193 -3.92 -26.71 -27.35
N TYR A 194 -4.49 -25.70 -26.70
CA TYR A 194 -4.52 -25.63 -25.25
C TYR A 194 -5.31 -26.83 -24.68
N PRO A 195 -4.70 -27.68 -23.83
CA PRO A 195 -5.25 -29.02 -23.55
C PRO A 195 -6.47 -29.02 -22.60
N ASN A 196 -6.68 -27.93 -21.86
CA ASN A 196 -7.67 -27.85 -20.79
C ASN A 196 -8.68 -26.72 -21.06
N GLU A 197 -9.69 -27.00 -21.86
CA GLU A 197 -10.75 -26.05 -22.23
C GLU A 197 -11.53 -25.42 -21.04
N THR A 198 -11.43 -26.01 -19.85
CA THR A 198 -12.11 -25.56 -18.63
C THR A 198 -11.23 -24.76 -17.68
N ASP A 199 -9.93 -24.64 -17.95
CA ASP A 199 -9.06 -23.81 -17.11
C ASP A 199 -9.53 -22.35 -17.15
N PHE A 200 -9.25 -21.61 -16.08
CA PHE A 200 -9.47 -20.17 -16.07
C PHE A 200 -8.42 -19.46 -16.96
N TRP A 201 -8.76 -18.27 -17.45
CA TRP A 201 -7.90 -17.47 -18.32
C TRP A 201 -6.59 -17.07 -17.63
N GLU A 202 -6.63 -16.91 -16.31
CA GLU A 202 -5.50 -16.74 -15.40
C GLU A 202 -4.49 -17.87 -15.55
N ILE A 203 -4.98 -19.12 -15.52
CA ILE A 203 -4.18 -20.33 -15.63
C ILE A 203 -3.62 -20.45 -17.05
N LEU A 204 -4.43 -20.16 -18.07
CA LEU A 204 -3.99 -20.13 -19.46
C LEU A 204 -2.86 -19.12 -19.65
N ASN A 205 -3.00 -17.89 -19.15
CA ASN A 205 -1.98 -16.85 -19.28
C ASN A 205 -0.70 -17.18 -18.48
N LYS A 206 -0.86 -17.73 -17.27
CA LYS A 206 0.25 -18.26 -16.45
C LYS A 206 1.05 -19.32 -17.20
N ASN A 207 0.39 -20.23 -17.89
CA ASN A 207 1.04 -21.27 -18.68
C ASN A 207 1.65 -20.72 -19.98
N LEU A 208 0.97 -19.77 -20.64
CA LEU A 208 1.47 -19.11 -21.85
C LEU A 208 2.75 -18.32 -21.57
N SER A 209 2.74 -17.47 -20.55
CA SER A 209 3.89 -16.66 -20.13
C SER A 209 5.09 -17.54 -19.76
N GLN A 210 4.86 -18.63 -19.01
CA GLN A 210 5.92 -19.60 -18.69
C GLN A 210 6.50 -20.23 -19.97
N LYS A 211 5.65 -20.66 -20.91
CA LYS A 211 6.09 -21.26 -22.18
C LYS A 211 6.92 -20.30 -23.03
N ILE A 212 6.48 -19.04 -23.18
CA ILE A 212 7.23 -18.04 -23.96
C ILE A 212 8.60 -17.82 -23.32
N LEU A 213 8.67 -17.66 -21.99
CA LEU A 213 9.93 -17.45 -21.30
C LEU A 213 10.84 -18.69 -21.42
N ASP A 214 10.32 -19.91 -21.31
CA ASP A 214 11.10 -21.15 -21.43
C ASP A 214 11.69 -21.36 -22.83
N GLU A 215 10.94 -21.01 -23.87
CA GLU A 215 11.40 -21.14 -25.27
C GLU A 215 12.34 -20.02 -25.73
N ASN A 216 12.46 -18.93 -24.96
CA ASN A 216 13.31 -17.79 -25.27
C ASN A 216 14.35 -17.54 -24.14
N PRO A 217 15.45 -18.31 -24.10
CA PRO A 217 16.48 -18.23 -23.05
C PRO A 217 17.13 -16.86 -22.85
N VAL A 218 17.11 -16.01 -23.86
CA VAL A 218 17.71 -14.66 -23.85
C VAL A 218 16.81 -13.60 -23.21
N MET A 219 15.52 -13.88 -23.04
CA MET A 219 14.59 -13.00 -22.30
C MET A 219 14.87 -13.08 -20.79
N ASP A 220 14.94 -11.92 -20.15
CA ASP A 220 15.14 -11.74 -18.71
C ASP A 220 13.81 -11.61 -17.97
N SER A 221 12.89 -10.77 -18.48
CA SER A 221 11.52 -10.67 -17.99
C SER A 221 10.51 -10.60 -19.12
N LEU A 222 9.28 -11.00 -18.82
CA LEU A 222 8.14 -11.08 -19.74
C LEU A 222 6.86 -10.66 -18.99
N THR A 223 6.04 -9.84 -19.64
CA THR A 223 4.67 -9.52 -19.24
C THR A 223 3.74 -9.90 -20.39
N VAL A 224 2.75 -10.73 -20.10
CA VAL A 224 1.70 -11.10 -21.05
C VAL A 224 0.37 -10.61 -20.50
N ASP A 225 -0.28 -9.74 -21.26
CA ASP A 225 -1.60 -9.21 -20.97
C ASP A 225 -2.60 -9.78 -21.98
N ILE A 226 -3.64 -10.44 -21.48
CA ILE A 226 -4.70 -11.04 -22.29
C ILE A 226 -6.00 -10.33 -21.93
N ASP A 227 -6.47 -9.47 -22.83
CA ASP A 227 -7.82 -8.90 -22.79
C ASP A 227 -8.80 -9.87 -23.44
N VAL A 228 -9.72 -10.43 -22.66
CA VAL A 228 -10.84 -11.21 -23.18
C VAL A 228 -11.98 -10.25 -23.50
N LEU A 229 -12.25 -10.07 -24.80
CA LEU A 229 -13.27 -9.14 -25.28
C LEU A 229 -14.68 -9.61 -24.90
N PRO A 230 -15.65 -8.68 -24.72
CA PRO A 230 -17.03 -9.01 -24.41
C PRO A 230 -17.63 -10.04 -25.39
N SER A 231 -18.37 -11.00 -24.85
CA SER A 231 -19.09 -12.01 -25.63
C SER A 231 -20.58 -11.99 -25.30
N VAL A 232 -21.38 -12.74 -26.06
CA VAL A 232 -22.84 -12.84 -25.83
C VAL A 232 -23.15 -13.50 -24.47
N SER A 233 -22.29 -14.41 -24.00
CA SER A 233 -22.48 -15.09 -22.71
C SER A 233 -21.97 -14.26 -21.52
N LEU A 234 -20.92 -13.47 -21.72
CA LEU A 234 -20.32 -12.60 -20.70
C LEU A 234 -20.03 -11.22 -21.31
N PRO A 235 -20.90 -10.21 -21.12
CA PRO A 235 -20.83 -8.92 -21.80
C PRO A 235 -19.79 -7.96 -21.19
N TYR A 236 -18.82 -8.47 -20.44
CA TYR A 236 -17.84 -7.69 -19.70
C TYR A 236 -16.45 -7.95 -20.26
N GLN A 237 -15.67 -6.87 -20.43
CA GLN A 237 -14.24 -6.97 -20.68
C GLN A 237 -13.56 -7.41 -19.38
N ARG A 238 -12.62 -8.35 -19.52
CA ARG A 238 -11.82 -8.88 -18.43
C ARG A 238 -10.41 -9.13 -18.95
N SER A 239 -9.41 -8.87 -18.13
CA SER A 239 -8.03 -9.05 -18.54
C SER A 239 -7.22 -9.81 -17.50
N SER A 240 -6.25 -10.56 -18.02
CA SER A 240 -5.25 -11.27 -17.24
C SER A 240 -3.90 -10.67 -17.57
N THR A 241 -3.16 -10.19 -16.58
CA THR A 241 -1.78 -9.76 -16.78
C THR A 241 -0.85 -10.61 -15.94
N VAL A 242 0.11 -11.30 -16.57
CA VAL A 242 1.11 -12.10 -15.88
C VAL A 242 2.50 -11.56 -16.19
N THR A 243 3.23 -11.17 -15.14
CA THR A 243 4.63 -10.76 -15.24
C THR A 243 5.53 -11.80 -14.58
N ARG A 244 6.55 -12.26 -15.31
CA ARG A 244 7.57 -13.21 -14.86
C ARG A 244 8.97 -12.71 -15.16
N ASP A 245 9.92 -13.04 -14.30
CA ASP A 245 11.34 -12.87 -14.57
C ASP A 245 12.17 -14.13 -14.24
N ARG A 246 13.45 -14.12 -14.63
CA ARG A 246 14.38 -15.24 -14.38
C ARG A 246 14.86 -15.31 -12.93
N GLN A 247 14.66 -14.25 -12.17
CA GLN A 247 15.05 -14.09 -10.77
C GLN A 247 13.99 -14.68 -9.82
N GLY A 248 12.86 -15.13 -10.35
CA GLY A 248 11.80 -15.83 -9.62
C GLY A 248 10.57 -14.97 -9.32
N LYS A 249 10.48 -13.76 -9.89
CA LYS A 249 9.26 -12.94 -9.81
C LYS A 249 8.15 -13.62 -10.57
N LEU A 250 7.00 -13.72 -9.92
CA LEU A 250 5.72 -14.08 -10.52
C LEU A 250 4.66 -13.15 -9.94
N GLU A 251 4.14 -12.27 -10.78
CA GLU A 251 3.06 -11.37 -10.46
C GLU A 251 1.89 -11.69 -11.39
N GLU A 252 0.72 -11.93 -10.79
CA GLU A 252 -0.48 -12.35 -11.50
C GLU A 252 -1.58 -11.37 -11.13
N LYS A 253 -2.04 -10.60 -12.12
CA LYS A 253 -3.09 -9.60 -11.98
C LYS A 253 -4.29 -9.99 -12.81
N TRP A 254 -5.45 -9.64 -12.30
CA TRP A 254 -6.71 -9.77 -13.01
C TRP A 254 -7.49 -8.48 -12.91
N ASN A 255 -8.18 -8.12 -13.99
CA ASN A 255 -9.06 -6.97 -14.05
C ASN A 255 -10.39 -7.34 -14.71
N PHE A 256 -11.46 -6.66 -14.28
CA PHE A 256 -12.70 -6.60 -15.06
C PHE A 256 -13.40 -5.26 -14.88
N ALA A 257 -14.19 -4.88 -15.87
CA ALA A 257 -14.98 -3.65 -15.86
C ALA A 257 -16.49 -3.92 -15.91
N ILE A 258 -17.26 -3.14 -15.16
CA ILE A 258 -18.73 -3.11 -15.19
C ILE A 258 -19.16 -1.69 -15.61
N PRO A 259 -19.33 -1.43 -16.92
CA PRO A 259 -19.71 -0.11 -17.40
C PRO A 259 -21.22 0.14 -17.20
N GLN A 260 -21.59 1.40 -17.01
CA GLN A 260 -22.99 1.86 -16.96
C GLN A 260 -23.86 1.14 -15.90
N TYR A 261 -23.27 0.74 -14.77
CA TYR A 261 -23.97 0.08 -13.67
C TYR A 261 -24.92 1.05 -12.97
N THR A 262 -26.21 0.70 -12.87
CA THR A 262 -27.23 1.58 -12.28
C THR A 262 -27.49 1.19 -10.82
N ILE A 263 -27.45 2.17 -9.91
CA ILE A 263 -27.61 1.97 -8.46
C ILE A 263 -28.56 3.01 -7.84
N GLN A 264 -29.29 2.60 -6.80
CA GLN A 264 -30.01 3.51 -5.90
C GLN A 264 -29.11 3.80 -4.68
N HIS A 265 -28.36 4.90 -4.74
CA HIS A 265 -27.52 5.37 -3.64
C HIS A 265 -27.35 6.87 -3.79
N GLN A 266 -27.76 7.64 -2.77
CA GLN A 266 -27.92 9.11 -2.87
C GLN A 266 -28.78 9.53 -4.10
N GLY A 267 -29.82 8.74 -4.37
CA GLY A 267 -30.64 8.82 -5.58
C GLY A 267 -30.20 7.84 -6.68
N LEU A 268 -30.86 7.91 -7.82
CA LEU A 268 -30.55 7.05 -8.97
C LEU A 268 -29.29 7.57 -9.68
N ASN A 269 -28.20 6.81 -9.59
CA ASN A 269 -26.92 7.13 -10.21
C ASN A 269 -26.48 6.00 -11.16
N THR A 270 -25.60 6.34 -12.10
CA THR A 270 -24.95 5.38 -13.01
C THR A 270 -23.45 5.42 -12.75
N LEU A 271 -22.82 4.24 -12.70
CA LEU A 271 -21.42 4.05 -12.35
C LEU A 271 -20.67 3.34 -13.49
N ASN A 272 -19.37 3.62 -13.62
CA ASN A 272 -18.42 2.67 -14.18
C ASN A 272 -17.60 2.09 -13.02
N LEU A 273 -17.46 0.77 -12.97
CA LEU A 273 -16.65 0.08 -11.96
C LEU A 273 -15.50 -0.63 -12.66
N ASP A 274 -14.27 -0.33 -12.25
CA ASP A 274 -13.09 -1.13 -12.62
C ASP A 274 -12.58 -1.83 -11.37
N VAL A 275 -12.40 -3.15 -11.46
CA VAL A 275 -11.98 -3.99 -10.35
C VAL A 275 -10.68 -4.67 -10.74
N ASP A 276 -9.63 -4.41 -9.97
CA ASP A 276 -8.30 -5.00 -10.13
C ASP A 276 -7.98 -5.87 -8.91
N TYR A 277 -7.35 -7.02 -9.11
CA TYR A 277 -6.75 -7.77 -8.01
C TYR A 277 -5.49 -8.52 -8.41
N THR A 278 -4.57 -8.62 -7.46
CA THR A 278 -3.31 -9.37 -7.60
C THR A 278 -3.41 -10.62 -6.74
N PHE A 279 -2.92 -11.76 -7.21
CA PHE A 279 -2.87 -12.99 -6.42
C PHE A 279 -1.65 -13.07 -5.50
N LYS A 280 -1.79 -13.76 -4.37
CA LYS A 280 -0.64 -14.13 -3.53
C LYS A 280 0.33 -15.03 -4.32
N PRO A 281 1.65 -14.87 -4.14
CA PRO A 281 2.61 -15.75 -4.80
C PRO A 281 2.38 -17.22 -4.43
N GLY A 282 2.38 -18.11 -5.43
CA GLY A 282 2.40 -19.56 -5.22
C GLY A 282 1.05 -20.24 -5.01
N ILE A 283 -0.09 -19.56 -5.29
CA ILE A 283 -1.40 -20.23 -5.28
C ILE A 283 -1.45 -21.40 -6.29
N SER A 284 -2.15 -22.46 -5.90
CA SER A 284 -2.40 -23.64 -6.72
C SER A 284 -3.55 -23.43 -7.71
N ASN A 285 -3.62 -24.24 -8.76
CA ASN A 285 -4.66 -24.11 -9.80
C ASN A 285 -6.10 -24.22 -9.24
N SER A 286 -6.31 -24.96 -8.15
CA SER A 286 -7.63 -25.08 -7.51
C SER A 286 -8.04 -23.86 -6.68
N GLU A 287 -7.11 -22.95 -6.40
CA GLU A 287 -7.33 -21.76 -5.57
C GLU A 287 -7.73 -20.52 -6.40
N TYR A 288 -7.65 -20.57 -7.73
CA TYR A 288 -8.11 -19.47 -8.58
C TYR A 288 -9.63 -19.30 -8.44
N PRO A 289 -10.10 -18.10 -8.07
CA PRO A 289 -11.52 -17.84 -7.92
C PRO A 289 -12.19 -17.65 -9.27
N ASP A 290 -13.44 -18.07 -9.36
CA ASP A 290 -14.30 -17.74 -10.49
C ASP A 290 -14.71 -16.26 -10.39
N PHE A 291 -14.53 -15.52 -11.49
CA PHE A 291 -14.97 -14.14 -11.65
C PHE A 291 -16.48 -13.96 -11.40
N VAL A 292 -17.32 -14.91 -11.82
CA VAL A 292 -18.79 -14.76 -11.76
C VAL A 292 -19.31 -14.61 -10.32
N PRO A 293 -18.88 -15.43 -9.34
CA PRO A 293 -19.16 -15.22 -7.92
C PRO A 293 -18.73 -13.84 -7.39
N ILE A 294 -17.53 -13.36 -7.76
CA ILE A 294 -17.02 -12.06 -7.33
C ILE A 294 -17.93 -10.93 -7.84
N TYR A 295 -18.25 -10.96 -9.15
CA TYR A 295 -19.20 -10.02 -9.76
C TYR A 295 -20.55 -10.04 -9.03
N ASN A 296 -21.12 -11.23 -8.79
CA ASN A 296 -22.40 -11.36 -8.10
C ASN A 296 -22.34 -10.83 -6.68
N ARG A 297 -21.21 -10.99 -5.99
CA ARG A 297 -21.01 -10.47 -4.64
C ARG A 297 -20.95 -8.95 -4.62
N ILE A 298 -20.22 -8.33 -5.55
CA ILE A 298 -20.19 -6.88 -5.73
C ILE A 298 -21.61 -6.36 -6.01
N ASN A 299 -22.32 -6.97 -6.97
CA ASN A 299 -23.68 -6.59 -7.30
C ASN A 299 -24.63 -6.69 -6.09
N ASN A 300 -24.54 -7.78 -5.32
CA ASN A 300 -25.35 -7.96 -4.12
C ASN A 300 -25.00 -6.95 -3.02
N PHE A 301 -23.72 -6.60 -2.86
CA PHE A 301 -23.28 -5.57 -1.91
C PHE A 301 -23.90 -4.21 -2.27
N LEU A 302 -23.76 -3.80 -3.53
CA LEU A 302 -24.24 -2.51 -4.03
C LEU A 302 -25.77 -2.38 -3.90
N ILE A 303 -26.52 -3.43 -4.23
CA ILE A 303 -27.99 -3.43 -4.14
C ILE A 303 -28.50 -3.39 -2.69
N ASN A 304 -27.79 -4.04 -1.76
CA ASN A 304 -28.23 -4.19 -0.37
C ASN A 304 -27.46 -3.29 0.60
N TYR A 305 -26.79 -2.26 0.11
CA TYR A 305 -25.98 -1.39 0.95
C TYR A 305 -26.87 -0.69 1.99
N PRO A 306 -26.65 -0.89 3.31
CA PRO A 306 -27.64 -0.57 4.35
C PRO A 306 -27.79 0.94 4.63
N ASN A 307 -26.80 1.75 4.26
CA ASN A 307 -26.70 3.16 4.63
C ASN A 307 -26.70 4.05 3.39
N GLU A 308 -27.87 4.38 2.85
CA GLU A 308 -27.99 5.23 1.65
C GLU A 308 -27.43 6.66 1.82
N THR A 309 -27.15 7.08 3.06
CA THR A 309 -26.61 8.41 3.39
C THR A 309 -25.08 8.46 3.44
N ASP A 310 -24.40 7.32 3.40
CA ASP A 310 -22.94 7.30 3.41
C ASP A 310 -22.38 7.97 2.14
N PHE A 311 -21.16 8.49 2.22
CA PHE A 311 -20.44 8.97 1.05
C PHE A 311 -19.96 7.79 0.19
N TRP A 312 -19.72 8.05 -1.09
CA TRP A 312 -19.26 7.06 -2.06
C TRP A 312 -17.91 6.44 -1.67
N GLU A 313 -17.05 7.21 -1.00
CA GLU A 313 -15.79 6.78 -0.38
C GLU A 313 -16.01 5.65 0.62
N ILE A 314 -17.00 5.82 1.50
CA ILE A 314 -17.30 4.86 2.56
C ILE A 314 -17.88 3.60 1.94
N LEU A 315 -18.79 3.73 0.98
CA LEU A 315 -19.35 2.61 0.23
C LEU A 315 -18.23 1.82 -0.47
N ASN A 316 -17.32 2.50 -1.17
CA ASN A 316 -16.23 1.83 -1.90
C ASN A 316 -15.21 1.19 -0.95
N LYS A 317 -14.87 1.85 0.17
CA LYS A 317 -14.02 1.29 1.23
C LYS A 317 -14.61 0.01 1.80
N ASN A 318 -15.90 0.03 2.14
CA ASN A 318 -16.61 -1.12 2.68
C ASN A 318 -16.73 -2.26 1.65
N LEU A 319 -17.00 -1.93 0.38
CA LEU A 319 -17.02 -2.90 -0.72
C LEU A 319 -15.67 -3.60 -0.86
N THR A 320 -14.60 -2.80 -0.99
CA THR A 320 -13.23 -3.30 -1.18
C THR A 320 -12.81 -4.18 0.00
N GLN A 321 -13.09 -3.73 1.23
CA GLN A 321 -12.85 -4.52 2.44
C GLN A 321 -13.58 -5.86 2.41
N GLN A 322 -14.87 -5.85 2.10
CA GLN A 322 -15.69 -7.04 2.15
C GLN A 322 -15.21 -8.08 1.12
N ILE A 323 -15.02 -7.68 -0.14
CA ILE A 323 -14.56 -8.60 -1.18
C ILE A 323 -13.16 -9.13 -0.86
N LEU A 324 -12.24 -8.26 -0.42
CA LEU A 324 -10.89 -8.69 -0.03
C LEU A 324 -10.93 -9.72 1.11
N SER A 325 -11.76 -9.49 2.15
CA SER A 325 -11.88 -10.39 3.31
C SER A 325 -12.46 -11.76 2.95
N GLU A 326 -13.33 -11.83 1.94
CA GLU A 326 -13.95 -13.07 1.47
C GLU A 326 -13.04 -13.88 0.53
N ASN A 327 -11.94 -13.29 0.06
CA ASN A 327 -11.05 -13.88 -0.94
C ASN A 327 -9.59 -13.88 -0.42
N PRO A 328 -9.22 -14.84 0.43
CA PRO A 328 -7.90 -14.87 1.09
C PRO A 328 -6.72 -15.11 0.13
N VAL A 329 -6.99 -15.50 -1.12
CA VAL A 329 -5.98 -15.75 -2.17
C VAL A 329 -5.47 -14.47 -2.83
N PHE A 330 -6.17 -13.34 -2.67
CA PHE A 330 -5.72 -12.06 -3.19
C PHE A 330 -4.58 -11.51 -2.33
N ALA A 331 -3.55 -10.94 -2.95
CA ALA A 331 -2.55 -10.11 -2.30
C ALA A 331 -3.04 -8.66 -2.20
N ASP A 332 -3.70 -8.16 -3.24
CA ASP A 332 -4.26 -6.82 -3.30
C ASP A 332 -5.61 -6.85 -4.00
N PHE A 333 -6.53 -5.97 -3.59
CA PHE A 333 -7.80 -5.74 -4.25
C PHE A 333 -8.05 -4.24 -4.37
N LYS A 334 -8.40 -3.79 -5.57
CA LYS A 334 -8.63 -2.39 -5.89
C LYS A 334 -9.94 -2.22 -6.63
N VAL A 335 -10.72 -1.24 -6.21
CA VAL A 335 -11.97 -0.85 -6.87
C VAL A 335 -11.91 0.63 -7.21
N ASN A 336 -11.98 0.93 -8.49
CA ASN A 336 -12.28 2.26 -9.01
C ASN A 336 -13.78 2.35 -9.29
N LEU A 337 -14.47 3.22 -8.56
CA LEU A 337 -15.89 3.52 -8.71
C LEU A 337 -16.01 4.93 -9.27
N GLU A 338 -16.34 5.05 -10.55
CA GLU A 338 -16.61 6.32 -11.23
C GLU A 338 -18.12 6.57 -11.28
N VAL A 339 -18.61 7.58 -10.55
CA VAL A 339 -20.00 8.02 -10.62
C VAL A 339 -20.19 9.03 -11.75
N LEU A 340 -21.07 8.70 -12.69
CA LEU A 340 -21.34 9.53 -13.86
C LEU A 340 -22.17 10.78 -13.51
N PRO A 341 -22.09 11.83 -14.34
CA PRO A 341 -22.85 13.06 -14.15
C PRO A 341 -24.37 12.82 -14.11
N THR A 342 -25.06 13.60 -13.28
CA THR A 342 -26.53 13.65 -13.24
C THR A 342 -27.02 15.08 -13.49
N ASN A 343 -28.34 15.27 -13.61
CA ASN A 343 -28.92 16.61 -13.77
C ASN A 343 -28.70 17.52 -12.55
N THR A 344 -28.52 16.95 -11.35
CA THR A 344 -28.31 17.70 -10.11
C THR A 344 -26.83 17.90 -9.79
N LEU A 345 -25.95 17.00 -10.26
CA LEU A 345 -24.50 17.07 -10.09
C LEU A 345 -23.83 16.81 -11.46
N PRO A 346 -23.54 17.86 -12.25
CA PRO A 346 -23.16 17.74 -13.66
C PRO A 346 -21.68 17.40 -13.87
N TYR A 347 -21.07 16.62 -12.98
CA TYR A 347 -19.65 16.29 -13.01
C TYR A 347 -19.41 14.83 -12.65
N THR A 348 -18.34 14.27 -13.21
CA THR A 348 -17.84 12.94 -12.90
C THR A 348 -17.02 12.98 -11.62
N ARG A 349 -17.18 11.96 -10.79
CA ARG A 349 -16.44 11.79 -9.54
C ARG A 349 -16.04 10.34 -9.36
N SER A 350 -14.82 10.08 -8.92
CA SER A 350 -14.27 8.73 -8.84
C SER A 350 -13.69 8.46 -7.46
N SER A 351 -13.97 7.27 -6.95
CA SER A 351 -13.37 6.69 -5.76
C SER A 351 -12.44 5.57 -6.20
N THR A 352 -11.15 5.64 -5.91
CA THR A 352 -10.26 4.49 -6.04
C THR A 352 -9.81 4.06 -4.66
N VAL A 353 -10.23 2.86 -4.25
CA VAL A 353 -9.75 2.25 -3.00
C VAL A 353 -8.88 1.06 -3.38
N THR A 354 -7.64 1.06 -2.92
CA THR A 354 -6.74 -0.09 -3.00
C THR A 354 -6.49 -0.60 -1.59
N ARG A 355 -6.65 -1.91 -1.41
CA ARG A 355 -6.37 -2.55 -0.13
C ARG A 355 -5.55 -3.81 -0.33
N SER A 356 -4.43 -3.89 0.37
CA SER A 356 -3.60 -5.09 0.41
C SER A 356 -4.12 -6.05 1.47
N GLN A 357 -3.89 -7.35 1.27
CA GLN A 357 -3.89 -8.28 2.38
C GLN A 357 -2.69 -7.97 3.30
N PRO A 358 -2.81 -8.34 4.58
CA PRO A 358 -1.72 -8.27 5.56
C PRO A 358 -0.51 -9.06 5.08
N ASP A 359 0.69 -8.51 5.21
CA ASP A 359 1.93 -9.22 4.85
C ASP A 359 2.29 -10.21 5.97
N LEU A 360 1.57 -11.33 6.05
CA LEU A 360 1.70 -12.33 7.13
C LEU A 360 3.00 -13.16 7.03
N LEU A 361 3.76 -13.02 5.95
CA LEU A 361 4.84 -13.95 5.59
C LEU A 361 6.09 -13.92 6.49
N ASN A 362 6.15 -13.08 7.53
CA ASN A 362 7.35 -12.98 8.40
C ASN A 362 7.08 -12.73 9.90
N VAL A 363 5.84 -12.80 10.39
CA VAL A 363 5.57 -12.65 11.84
C VAL A 363 5.37 -14.04 12.45
N PRO A 364 6.24 -14.47 13.40
CA PRO A 364 6.10 -15.79 14.00
C PRO A 364 4.81 -15.86 14.83
N GLU A 365 4.10 -16.97 14.72
CA GLU A 365 2.95 -17.29 15.57
C GLU A 365 3.36 -17.30 17.06
N THR A 366 2.54 -16.67 17.90
CA THR A 366 2.75 -16.57 19.33
C THR A 366 1.53 -17.07 20.10
N PHE A 367 1.76 -17.75 21.23
CA PHE A 367 0.70 -17.97 22.20
C PHE A 367 0.62 -16.79 23.15
N LEU A 368 -0.55 -16.16 23.24
CA LEU A 368 -0.86 -15.20 24.30
C LEU A 368 -1.61 -15.92 25.41
N VAL A 369 -1.13 -15.78 26.65
CA VAL A 369 -1.70 -16.46 27.81
C VAL A 369 -2.11 -15.45 28.87
N GLY A 370 -3.39 -15.48 29.23
CA GLY A 370 -3.97 -14.65 30.29
C GLY A 370 -3.74 -15.26 31.67
N ASN A 371 -2.99 -14.55 32.52
CA ASN A 371 -2.75 -14.96 33.90
C ASN A 371 -3.75 -14.29 34.84
N THR A 372 -4.79 -15.00 35.25
CA THR A 372 -5.82 -14.49 36.15
C THR A 372 -5.25 -14.00 37.49
N ARG A 373 -4.18 -14.62 38.01
CA ARG A 373 -3.52 -14.17 39.26
C ARG A 373 -2.31 -13.28 39.03
N GLY A 374 -1.80 -13.23 37.80
CA GLY A 374 -0.70 -12.34 37.40
C GLY A 374 -1.18 -10.94 37.01
N ASN A 375 -2.47 -10.77 36.71
CA ASN A 375 -3.05 -9.53 36.17
C ASN A 375 -2.35 -9.06 34.88
N ASN A 376 -1.72 -9.98 34.15
CA ASN A 376 -0.90 -9.72 32.97
C ASN A 376 -1.24 -10.72 31.85
N VAL A 377 -0.78 -10.41 30.64
CA VAL A 377 -0.77 -11.34 29.51
C VAL A 377 0.68 -11.59 29.12
N VAL A 378 1.07 -12.85 29.08
CA VAL A 378 2.42 -13.28 28.70
C VAL A 378 2.39 -13.94 27.32
N ARG A 379 3.55 -13.96 26.64
CA ARG A 379 3.66 -14.54 25.31
C ARG A 379 4.76 -15.57 25.17
N PHE A 380 4.50 -16.56 24.33
CA PHE A 380 5.40 -17.66 24.01
C PHE A 380 5.51 -17.81 22.49
N ASP A 381 6.68 -18.23 22.01
CA ASP A 381 6.85 -18.65 20.62
C ASP A 381 6.08 -19.96 20.40
N ALA A 382 5.10 -19.96 19.50
CA ALA A 382 4.19 -21.10 19.33
C ALA A 382 4.88 -22.36 18.80
N LYS A 383 6.00 -22.20 18.09
CA LYS A 383 6.76 -23.31 17.50
C LYS A 383 7.75 -23.96 18.47
N THR A 384 8.41 -23.16 19.30
CA THR A 384 9.50 -23.59 20.18
C THR A 384 9.09 -23.67 21.64
N GLY A 385 7.94 -23.11 22.02
CA GLY A 385 7.50 -22.98 23.42
C GLY A 385 8.36 -22.02 24.24
N SER A 386 9.23 -21.23 23.62
CA SER A 386 10.11 -20.31 24.33
C SER A 386 9.32 -19.14 24.92
N PHE A 387 9.56 -18.79 26.17
CA PHE A 387 8.98 -17.59 26.79
C PHE A 387 9.56 -16.32 26.17
N LEU A 388 8.70 -15.43 25.68
CA LEU A 388 9.07 -14.20 24.97
C LEU A 388 8.85 -12.94 25.82
N GLY A 389 8.37 -13.08 27.05
CA GLY A 389 8.14 -11.97 27.98
C GLY A 389 6.66 -11.66 28.24
N GLU A 390 6.42 -10.65 29.07
CA GLU A 390 5.10 -10.05 29.22
C GLU A 390 4.74 -9.28 27.95
N PHE A 391 3.54 -9.53 27.42
CA PHE A 391 2.98 -8.76 26.33
C PHE A 391 2.17 -7.57 26.87
N ILE A 392 1.32 -7.83 27.87
CA ILE A 392 0.59 -6.80 28.62
C ILE A 392 1.03 -6.89 30.07
N THR A 393 1.66 -5.84 30.57
CA THR A 393 2.20 -5.79 31.93
C THR A 393 1.11 -5.68 32.99
N ALA A 394 1.40 -6.20 34.19
CA ALA A 394 0.43 -6.19 35.28
C ALA A 394 -0.07 -4.77 35.63
N GLY A 395 -1.38 -4.59 35.69
CA GLY A 395 -2.03 -3.31 36.01
C GLY A 395 -2.12 -2.32 34.84
N SER A 396 -1.62 -2.65 33.65
CA SER A 396 -1.81 -1.85 32.43
C SER A 396 -3.30 -1.61 32.18
N GLY A 397 -3.74 -0.35 32.05
CA GLY A 397 -5.17 -0.02 31.90
C GLY A 397 -6.07 -0.37 33.09
N GLY A 398 -5.49 -0.76 34.22
CA GLY A 398 -6.24 -1.35 35.35
C GLY A 398 -6.66 -2.81 35.10
N LEU A 399 -5.94 -3.54 34.23
CA LEU A 399 -6.17 -4.95 33.97
C LEU A 399 -6.11 -5.75 35.27
N PHE A 400 -7.15 -6.53 35.53
CA PHE A 400 -7.29 -7.31 36.75
C PHE A 400 -8.01 -8.61 36.46
N ALA A 401 -7.40 -9.74 36.81
CA ALA A 401 -7.95 -11.07 36.57
C ALA A 401 -8.42 -11.30 35.12
N PRO A 402 -7.52 -11.20 34.12
CA PRO A 402 -7.85 -11.50 32.72
C PRO A 402 -8.24 -12.97 32.58
N ASP A 403 -9.43 -13.23 32.03
CA ASP A 403 -9.95 -14.60 31.89
C ASP A 403 -10.32 -15.00 30.45
N ASN A 404 -10.39 -14.05 29.51
CA ASN A 404 -10.56 -14.30 28.06
C ASN A 404 -9.89 -13.18 27.25
N ILE A 405 -9.32 -13.55 26.11
CA ILE A 405 -8.65 -12.65 25.17
C ILE A 405 -9.22 -12.96 23.80
N ILE A 406 -9.83 -11.98 23.14
CA ILE A 406 -10.28 -12.14 21.75
C ILE A 406 -9.64 -11.09 20.85
N ILE A 407 -9.43 -11.47 19.60
CA ILE A 407 -9.01 -10.56 18.55
C ILE A 407 -10.26 -9.83 18.03
N GLY A 408 -10.19 -8.51 17.91
CA GLY A 408 -11.31 -7.70 17.46
C GLY A 408 -10.92 -6.62 16.44
N PRO A 409 -11.85 -5.68 16.17
CA PRO A 409 -11.59 -4.55 15.29
C PRO A 409 -10.38 -3.72 15.73
N ASP A 410 -9.66 -3.15 14.75
CA ASP A 410 -8.61 -2.16 14.99
C ASP A 410 -9.24 -0.85 15.48
N GLY A 411 -8.89 -0.47 16.72
CA GLY A 411 -9.43 0.65 17.45
C GLY A 411 -8.62 1.93 17.40
N ASN A 412 -7.32 1.81 17.14
CA ASN A 412 -6.38 2.92 17.04
C ASN A 412 -6.03 3.25 15.57
N ASN A 413 -6.58 2.47 14.62
CA ASN A 413 -6.39 2.57 13.19
C ASN A 413 -4.90 2.49 12.77
N ASP A 414 -4.08 1.77 13.54
CA ASP A 414 -2.66 1.54 13.19
C ASP A 414 -2.49 0.45 12.12
N GLY A 415 -3.61 -0.11 11.69
CA GLY A 415 -3.69 -1.20 10.76
C GLY A 415 -3.28 -2.52 11.38
N ILE A 416 -3.59 -2.78 12.65
CA ILE A 416 -3.43 -4.08 13.32
C ILE A 416 -4.66 -4.37 14.17
N SER A 417 -5.20 -5.59 14.11
CA SER A 417 -6.33 -5.97 14.97
C SER A 417 -5.97 -5.91 16.46
N ASP A 418 -6.83 -5.27 17.26
CA ASP A 418 -6.66 -5.13 18.71
C ASP A 418 -7.05 -6.39 19.49
N LEU A 419 -6.55 -6.46 20.72
CA LEU A 419 -6.95 -7.45 21.72
C LEU A 419 -8.01 -6.87 22.66
N TYR A 420 -9.10 -7.60 22.81
CA TYR A 420 -10.19 -7.29 23.74
C TYR A 420 -10.17 -8.31 24.86
N ILE A 421 -10.01 -7.83 26.09
CA ILE A 421 -9.70 -8.67 27.25
C ILE A 421 -10.76 -8.45 28.32
N THR A 422 -11.39 -9.55 28.74
CA THR A 422 -12.30 -9.53 29.89
C THR A 422 -11.51 -9.24 31.16
N SER A 423 -11.98 -8.32 31.99
CA SER A 423 -11.27 -7.89 33.18
C SER A 423 -12.23 -7.66 34.33
N GLY A 424 -11.80 -7.99 35.55
CA GLY A 424 -12.44 -7.64 36.80
C GLY A 424 -13.24 -8.77 37.45
N ASN A 425 -13.55 -8.56 38.73
CA ASN A 425 -14.34 -9.47 39.56
C ASN A 425 -15.31 -8.76 40.52
N LYS A 426 -15.41 -7.43 40.42
CA LYS A 426 -16.37 -6.57 41.14
C LYS A 426 -17.36 -5.96 40.16
N PRO A 427 -18.52 -5.45 40.62
CA PRO A 427 -19.47 -4.77 39.74
C PRO A 427 -18.78 -3.70 38.92
N ALA A 428 -19.19 -3.50 37.66
CA ALA A 428 -18.60 -2.49 36.79
C ALA A 428 -18.63 -1.08 37.40
N THR A 429 -19.66 -0.78 38.20
CA THR A 429 -19.83 0.47 38.96
C THR A 429 -18.92 0.61 40.19
N SER A 430 -18.08 -0.39 40.49
CA SER A 430 -17.14 -0.32 41.61
C SER A 430 -16.04 0.70 41.33
N THR A 431 -15.75 1.55 42.32
CA THR A 431 -14.60 2.46 42.28
C THR A 431 -13.29 1.81 42.74
N GLU A 432 -13.33 0.53 43.14
CA GLU A 432 -12.16 -0.21 43.58
C GLU A 432 -11.48 -0.93 42.40
N GLU A 433 -10.19 -1.29 42.58
CA GLU A 433 -9.50 -2.17 41.63
C GLU A 433 -10.29 -3.48 41.43
N GLY A 434 -10.39 -3.93 40.18
CA GLY A 434 -11.17 -5.11 39.81
C GLY A 434 -12.59 -4.82 39.33
N ALA A 435 -12.95 -3.56 39.06
CA ALA A 435 -14.20 -3.21 38.38
C ALA A 435 -14.32 -3.91 37.01
N SER A 436 -15.43 -4.63 36.81
CA SER A 436 -15.68 -5.42 35.60
C SER A 436 -15.69 -4.56 34.34
N GLY A 437 -15.16 -5.10 33.25
CA GLY A 437 -15.16 -4.43 31.95
C GLY A 437 -14.47 -5.26 30.88
N ILE A 438 -14.47 -4.72 29.66
CA ILE A 438 -13.65 -5.21 28.54
C ILE A 438 -12.60 -4.13 28.27
N LEU A 439 -11.32 -4.49 28.40
CA LEU A 439 -10.20 -3.60 28.12
C LEU A 439 -9.65 -3.89 26.73
N ARG A 440 -9.29 -2.84 25.99
CA ARG A 440 -8.73 -2.94 24.65
C ARG A 440 -7.25 -2.58 24.66
N PHE A 441 -6.46 -3.41 24.02
CA PHE A 441 -5.02 -3.27 23.91
C PHE A 441 -4.59 -3.40 22.45
N ASP A 442 -3.57 -2.64 22.10
CA ASP A 442 -2.92 -2.67 20.80
C ASP A 442 -2.36 -4.06 20.50
N GLY A 443 -2.78 -4.65 19.38
CA GLY A 443 -2.41 -6.01 19.01
C GLY A 443 -0.92 -6.20 18.71
N ARG A 444 -0.21 -5.13 18.37
CA ARG A 444 1.22 -5.19 18.04
C ARG A 444 2.11 -5.10 19.27
N THR A 445 1.76 -4.19 20.16
CA THR A 445 2.62 -3.71 21.24
C THR A 445 2.13 -4.13 22.63
N GLY A 446 0.87 -4.51 22.76
CA GLY A 446 0.22 -4.74 24.06
C GLY A 446 -0.04 -3.46 24.85
N ALA A 447 0.09 -2.28 24.21
CA ALA A 447 -0.19 -1.00 24.85
C ALA A 447 -1.69 -0.87 25.13
N PHE A 448 -2.05 -0.33 26.30
CA PHE A 448 -3.44 -0.04 26.62
C PHE A 448 -3.98 1.07 25.71
N ILE A 449 -5.15 0.83 25.10
CA ILE A 449 -5.85 1.80 24.28
C ILE A 449 -6.94 2.47 25.12
N ASP A 450 -7.94 1.70 25.54
CA ASP A 450 -9.06 2.19 26.35
C ASP A 450 -9.83 1.07 27.06
N ARG A 451 -10.78 1.48 27.90
CA ARG A 451 -11.80 0.61 28.47
C ARG A 451 -12.98 0.58 27.50
N PHE A 452 -12.97 -0.38 26.59
CA PHE A 452 -13.98 -0.53 25.55
C PHE A 452 -15.39 -0.72 26.10
N VAL A 453 -15.55 -1.58 27.12
CA VAL A 453 -16.78 -1.68 27.91
C VAL A 453 -16.46 -1.31 29.35
N GLY A 454 -17.12 -0.27 29.86
CA GLY A 454 -16.89 0.24 31.20
C GLY A 454 -17.95 1.22 31.67
N ASP A 455 -18.04 1.35 32.99
CA ASP A 455 -18.88 2.36 33.63
C ASP A 455 -18.20 3.73 33.55
N ASN A 456 -18.95 4.78 33.24
CA ASN A 456 -18.41 6.13 33.15
C ASN A 456 -18.44 6.80 34.54
N PRO A 457 -17.29 7.15 35.13
CA PRO A 457 -17.24 7.73 36.47
C PRO A 457 -17.90 9.11 36.56
N ASN A 458 -18.15 9.78 35.42
CA ASN A 458 -18.82 11.07 35.37
C ASN A 458 -20.36 10.95 35.40
N THR A 459 -20.90 9.74 35.28
CA THR A 459 -22.34 9.46 35.28
C THR A 459 -22.69 8.42 36.35
N PRO A 460 -22.32 8.61 37.64
CA PRO A 460 -22.35 7.58 38.68
C PRO A 460 -23.75 7.03 39.06
N ASN A 461 -24.82 7.55 38.45
CA ASN A 461 -26.19 7.09 38.65
C ASN A 461 -26.72 6.29 37.44
N ILE A 462 -25.90 6.08 36.42
CA ILE A 462 -26.20 5.33 35.21
C ILE A 462 -25.12 4.25 35.13
N ASP A 463 -25.54 2.99 34.93
CA ASP A 463 -24.61 1.89 34.66
C ASP A 463 -24.58 1.67 33.15
N GLU A 464 -23.54 2.17 32.47
CA GLU A 464 -23.41 2.04 31.01
C GLU A 464 -23.02 0.62 30.56
N THR A 465 -22.68 -0.28 31.49
CA THR A 465 -22.33 -1.67 31.17
C THR A 465 -23.53 -2.61 31.17
N GLY A 466 -24.71 -2.14 31.62
CA GLY A 466 -25.88 -2.99 31.77
C GLY A 466 -25.78 -3.98 32.93
N GLY A 467 -24.94 -3.69 33.94
CA GLY A 467 -24.78 -4.53 35.13
C GLY A 467 -23.71 -5.61 35.00
N LEU A 468 -22.70 -5.41 34.16
CA LEU A 468 -21.65 -6.41 33.92
C LEU A 468 -20.92 -6.78 35.23
N LEU A 469 -20.83 -8.08 35.50
CA LEU A 469 -20.12 -8.59 36.66
C LEU A 469 -19.41 -9.91 36.37
N ARG A 470 -18.08 -9.89 36.55
CA ARG A 470 -17.16 -11.01 36.35
C ARG A 470 -17.28 -11.58 34.93
N PRO A 471 -16.85 -10.82 33.90
CA PRO A 471 -16.86 -11.34 32.54
C PRO A 471 -15.90 -12.50 32.39
N TYR A 472 -16.36 -13.67 31.95
CA TYR A 472 -15.50 -14.81 31.64
C TYR A 472 -15.17 -14.85 30.15
N GLY A 473 -16.11 -15.27 29.29
CA GLY A 473 -15.96 -15.29 27.84
C GLY A 473 -16.64 -14.13 27.12
N SER A 474 -16.12 -13.81 25.94
CA SER A 474 -16.67 -12.82 25.00
C SER A 474 -16.47 -13.28 23.54
N ALA A 475 -17.30 -12.80 22.61
CA ALA A 475 -17.15 -13.07 21.19
C ALA A 475 -17.79 -11.98 20.32
N PHE A 476 -17.09 -11.57 19.25
CA PHE A 476 -17.68 -10.76 18.18
C PHE A 476 -18.55 -11.62 17.28
N GLY A 477 -19.78 -11.19 17.05
CA GLY A 477 -20.74 -11.87 16.18
C GLY A 477 -20.65 -11.44 14.73
N PRO A 478 -21.19 -12.26 13.80
CA PRO A 478 -21.29 -11.92 12.38
C PRO A 478 -22.24 -10.74 12.11
N ASP A 479 -23.01 -10.31 13.11
CA ASP A 479 -23.85 -9.11 13.11
C ASP A 479 -23.08 -7.83 13.53
N GLY A 480 -21.76 -7.93 13.75
CA GLY A 480 -20.90 -6.83 14.18
C GLY A 480 -21.12 -6.40 15.63
N LYS A 481 -21.75 -7.24 16.47
CA LYS A 481 -21.97 -6.97 17.90
C LYS A 481 -21.02 -7.78 18.78
N LEU A 482 -20.70 -7.26 19.96
CA LEU A 482 -19.91 -7.96 20.97
C LEU A 482 -20.85 -8.62 21.99
N TYR A 483 -20.69 -9.93 22.19
CA TYR A 483 -21.42 -10.72 23.19
C TYR A 483 -20.48 -11.02 24.35
N VAL A 484 -20.94 -10.84 25.59
CA VAL A 484 -20.12 -11.05 26.79
C VAL A 484 -20.91 -11.82 27.83
N SER A 485 -20.31 -12.89 28.36
CA SER A 485 -20.84 -13.61 29.50
C SER A 485 -20.69 -12.75 30.75
N SER A 486 -21.78 -12.54 31.48
CA SER A 486 -21.76 -11.94 32.80
C SER A 486 -22.01 -13.04 33.82
N PHE A 487 -20.93 -13.68 34.26
CA PHE A 487 -20.99 -14.93 35.02
C PHE A 487 -21.79 -14.80 36.31
N LEU A 488 -21.58 -13.71 37.06
CA LEU A 488 -22.26 -13.49 38.34
C LEU A 488 -23.58 -12.73 38.21
N THR A 489 -24.12 -12.60 36.99
CA THR A 489 -25.52 -12.20 36.77
C THR A 489 -26.32 -13.23 35.96
N ASP A 490 -25.72 -14.37 35.60
CA ASP A 490 -26.33 -15.38 34.71
C ASP A 490 -26.88 -14.77 33.41
N GLN A 491 -26.12 -13.86 32.79
CA GLN A 491 -26.55 -13.17 31.58
C GLN A 491 -25.52 -13.27 30.46
N ILE A 492 -25.99 -13.15 29.23
CA ILE A 492 -25.17 -12.72 28.10
C ILE A 492 -25.58 -11.29 27.79
N LEU A 493 -24.65 -10.35 27.93
CA LEU A 493 -24.84 -8.94 27.62
C LEU A 493 -24.32 -8.68 26.21
N ARG A 494 -25.01 -7.81 25.45
CA ARG A 494 -24.65 -7.46 24.09
C ARG A 494 -24.31 -5.98 23.98
N TYR A 495 -23.24 -5.70 23.27
CA TYR A 495 -22.69 -4.37 23.07
C TYR A 495 -22.51 -4.09 21.58
N ASP A 496 -22.45 -2.81 21.25
CA ASP A 496 -22.05 -2.38 19.92
C ASP A 496 -20.58 -2.75 19.67
N GLY A 497 -20.30 -3.48 18.60
CA GLY A 497 -18.95 -4.01 18.34
C GLY A 497 -17.93 -2.95 17.92
N THR A 498 -18.37 -1.73 17.59
CA THR A 498 -17.47 -0.62 17.24
C THR A 498 -17.25 0.32 18.42
N THR A 499 -18.29 0.57 19.22
CA THR A 499 -18.25 1.60 20.27
C THR A 499 -18.22 1.07 21.69
N GLY A 500 -18.53 -0.22 21.90
CA GLY A 500 -18.60 -0.84 23.22
C GLY A 500 -19.83 -0.42 24.04
N GLN A 501 -20.76 0.34 23.46
CA GLN A 501 -21.98 0.76 24.14
C GLN A 501 -22.92 -0.42 24.40
N PHE A 502 -23.48 -0.49 25.60
CA PHE A 502 -24.48 -1.51 25.95
C PHE A 502 -25.73 -1.38 25.07
N ILE A 503 -26.19 -2.51 24.52
CA ILE A 503 -27.39 -2.60 23.69
C ILE A 503 -28.53 -3.20 24.50
N ASP A 504 -28.37 -4.46 24.93
CA ASP A 504 -29.38 -5.19 25.68
C ASP A 504 -28.83 -6.46 26.35
N VAL A 505 -29.67 -7.08 27.18
CA VAL A 505 -29.46 -8.45 27.67
C VAL A 505 -29.91 -9.41 26.58
N PHE A 506 -28.96 -10.17 26.02
CA PHE A 506 -29.24 -11.14 24.97
C PHE A 506 -29.94 -12.39 25.52
N ALA A 507 -29.42 -12.95 26.61
CA ALA A 507 -29.95 -14.12 27.28
C ALA A 507 -29.83 -14.01 28.81
N THR A 508 -30.71 -14.68 29.55
CA THR A 508 -30.72 -14.71 31.02
C THR A 508 -30.98 -16.12 31.52
N GLY A 509 -30.34 -16.49 32.63
CA GLY A 509 -30.54 -17.75 33.31
C GLY A 509 -31.96 -17.93 33.82
N ASN A 510 -32.46 -19.17 33.70
CA ASN A 510 -33.79 -19.54 34.14
C ASN A 510 -33.78 -20.58 35.28
N GLN A 511 -32.58 -20.97 35.77
CA GLN A 511 -32.39 -21.94 36.86
C GLN A 511 -32.97 -23.33 36.56
N GLN A 512 -33.03 -23.70 35.27
CA GLN A 512 -33.54 -24.99 34.81
C GLN A 512 -32.53 -25.67 33.87
N PHE A 513 -32.72 -26.97 33.62
CA PHE A 513 -32.02 -27.67 32.55
C PHE A 513 -32.26 -26.98 31.20
N GLY A 514 -31.23 -26.87 30.37
CA GLY A 514 -31.25 -26.07 29.13
C GLY A 514 -31.16 -24.56 29.34
N GLY A 515 -31.13 -24.09 30.58
CA GLY A 515 -30.93 -22.68 30.93
C GLY A 515 -29.47 -22.25 30.95
N LEU A 516 -29.26 -20.94 30.81
CA LEU A 516 -27.98 -20.26 30.96
C LEU A 516 -27.62 -20.14 32.45
N ASN A 517 -26.95 -21.14 33.03
CA ASN A 517 -26.65 -21.19 34.46
C ASN A 517 -25.13 -21.15 34.69
N GLY A 518 -24.59 -19.99 35.07
CA GLY A 518 -23.16 -19.72 35.17
C GLY A 518 -22.45 -19.75 33.82
N PRO A 519 -22.73 -18.80 32.90
CA PRO A 519 -22.09 -18.76 31.58
C PRO A 519 -20.60 -18.45 31.69
N ASN A 520 -19.78 -19.16 30.90
CA ASN A 520 -18.32 -19.00 30.85
C ASN A 520 -17.85 -18.61 29.44
N GLY A 521 -17.20 -19.53 28.71
CA GLY A 521 -16.68 -19.29 27.38
C GLY A 521 -17.77 -19.27 26.32
N MET A 522 -17.49 -18.58 25.23
CA MET A 522 -18.39 -18.53 24.08
C MET A 522 -17.63 -18.34 22.78
N ILE A 523 -18.19 -18.89 21.70
CA ILE A 523 -17.62 -18.76 20.35
C ILE A 523 -18.75 -18.79 19.32
N PHE A 524 -18.58 -18.08 18.20
CA PHE A 524 -19.44 -18.25 17.04
C PHE A 524 -18.97 -19.44 16.22
N GLY A 525 -19.87 -20.39 15.98
CA GLY A 525 -19.59 -21.52 15.11
C GLY A 525 -19.58 -21.12 13.63
N PRO A 526 -19.00 -21.96 12.75
CA PRO A 526 -19.03 -21.74 11.30
C PRO A 526 -20.46 -21.76 10.72
N ASP A 527 -21.43 -22.24 11.48
CA ASP A 527 -22.86 -22.20 11.14
C ASP A 527 -23.52 -20.84 11.48
N GLY A 528 -22.79 -19.90 12.08
CA GLY A 528 -23.24 -18.56 12.45
C GLY A 528 -24.00 -18.48 13.78
N TYR A 529 -24.04 -19.56 14.57
CA TYR A 529 -24.72 -19.60 15.88
C TYR A 529 -23.73 -19.37 17.02
N LEU A 530 -24.21 -18.83 18.13
CA LEU A 530 -23.41 -18.59 19.33
C LEU A 530 -23.41 -19.83 20.23
N TYR A 531 -22.25 -20.42 20.46
CA TYR A 531 -22.05 -21.54 21.39
C TYR A 531 -21.55 -21.00 22.73
N VAL A 532 -22.10 -21.52 23.83
CA VAL A 532 -21.82 -21.02 25.19
C VAL A 532 -21.66 -22.20 26.15
N THR A 533 -20.59 -22.20 26.94
CA THR A 533 -20.43 -23.14 28.04
C THR A 533 -21.04 -22.59 29.32
N THR A 534 -21.48 -23.51 30.16
CA THR A 534 -22.07 -23.19 31.47
C THR A 534 -21.46 -24.05 32.56
N GLN A 535 -21.41 -23.52 33.77
CA GLN A 535 -20.89 -24.20 34.96
C GLN A 535 -21.97 -24.98 35.73
N GLY A 536 -23.24 -24.64 35.53
CA GLY A 536 -24.35 -25.19 36.33
C GLY A 536 -24.51 -24.51 37.70
N SER A 537 -23.97 -23.30 37.87
CA SER A 537 -24.20 -22.45 39.05
C SER A 537 -25.36 -21.48 38.82
N VAL A 538 -25.91 -20.94 39.91
CA VAL A 538 -26.86 -19.83 39.90
C VAL A 538 -26.21 -18.63 40.58
N ALA A 539 -26.21 -17.47 39.93
CA ALA A 539 -25.70 -16.24 40.49
C ALA A 539 -26.57 -15.75 41.67
N LYS A 540 -25.98 -15.67 42.87
CA LYS A 540 -26.63 -15.12 44.07
C LYS A 540 -25.69 -14.20 44.83
N ASN A 541 -26.11 -12.95 45.02
CA ASN A 541 -25.36 -11.94 45.79
C ASN A 541 -23.88 -11.80 45.37
N GLY A 542 -23.59 -11.84 44.06
CA GLY A 542 -22.22 -11.73 43.55
C GLY A 542 -21.36 -12.97 43.80
N ALA A 543 -21.97 -14.15 44.01
CA ALA A 543 -21.27 -15.42 44.14
C ALA A 543 -22.02 -16.53 43.37
N PRO A 544 -21.31 -17.56 42.87
CA PRO A 544 -21.95 -18.72 42.26
C PRO A 544 -22.51 -19.66 43.34
N ASP A 545 -23.76 -20.06 43.20
CA ASP A 545 -24.43 -21.04 44.07
C ASP A 545 -24.74 -22.34 43.30
N PHE A 546 -24.15 -23.44 43.75
CA PHE A 546 -24.31 -24.77 43.14
C PHE A 546 -25.39 -25.62 43.82
N SER A 547 -26.11 -25.09 44.83
CA SER A 547 -27.07 -25.88 45.61
C SER A 547 -28.23 -26.43 44.78
N ALA A 548 -28.49 -25.85 43.60
CA ALA A 548 -29.52 -26.30 42.67
C ALA A 548 -29.15 -27.60 41.92
N GLY A 549 -27.87 -27.99 41.91
CA GLY A 549 -27.40 -29.21 41.24
C GLY A 549 -27.64 -29.22 39.73
N LEU A 550 -27.59 -28.05 39.09
CA LEU A 550 -27.79 -27.93 37.63
C LEU A 550 -26.54 -28.45 36.91
N PRO A 551 -26.69 -29.13 35.77
CA PRO A 551 -25.54 -29.63 35.04
C PRO A 551 -24.82 -28.51 34.29
N SER A 552 -23.50 -28.67 34.12
CA SER A 552 -22.75 -27.94 33.10
C SER A 552 -23.18 -28.39 31.71
N GLN A 553 -23.36 -27.42 30.80
CA GLN A 553 -23.90 -27.65 29.46
C GLN A 553 -23.13 -26.83 28.42
N VAL A 554 -23.14 -27.33 27.17
CA VAL A 554 -22.88 -26.54 25.97
C VAL A 554 -24.24 -26.16 25.38
N LEU A 555 -24.51 -24.87 25.29
CA LEU A 555 -25.72 -24.30 24.68
C LEU A 555 -25.37 -23.72 23.32
N ARG A 556 -26.31 -23.77 22.38
CA ARG A 556 -26.25 -23.11 21.08
C ARG A 556 -27.43 -22.17 20.94
N TYR A 557 -27.16 -20.90 20.66
CA TYR A 557 -28.13 -19.83 20.50
C TYR A 557 -28.26 -19.40 19.04
N ASP A 558 -29.49 -19.27 18.57
CA ASP A 558 -29.80 -18.48 17.38
C ASP A 558 -29.81 -17.00 17.76
N ILE A 559 -28.93 -16.19 17.16
CA ILE A 559 -28.83 -14.77 17.50
C ILE A 559 -30.02 -13.92 17.02
N LYS A 560 -30.80 -14.41 16.05
CA LYS A 560 -31.99 -13.72 15.54
C LYS A 560 -33.21 -14.03 16.39
N THR A 561 -33.44 -15.31 16.72
CA THR A 561 -34.63 -15.73 17.50
C THR A 561 -34.39 -15.74 19.01
N ARG A 562 -33.12 -15.77 19.45
CA ARG A 562 -32.66 -15.94 20.84
C ARG A 562 -33.00 -17.30 21.44
N GLU A 563 -33.41 -18.26 20.62
CA GLU A 563 -33.71 -19.62 21.09
C GLU A 563 -32.43 -20.39 21.35
N ALA A 564 -32.42 -21.13 22.47
CA ALA A 564 -31.31 -21.97 22.88
C ALA A 564 -31.60 -23.45 22.68
N ARG A 565 -30.58 -24.23 22.30
CA ARG A 565 -30.59 -25.69 22.28
C ARG A 565 -29.40 -26.23 23.08
N VAL A 566 -29.62 -27.30 23.85
CA VAL A 566 -28.54 -28.05 24.48
C VAL A 566 -27.84 -28.92 23.44
N ILE A 567 -26.52 -28.76 23.34
CA ILE A 567 -25.64 -29.58 22.51
C ILE A 567 -25.06 -30.73 23.32
N ALA A 568 -24.56 -30.45 24.53
CA ALA A 568 -23.96 -31.44 25.40
C ALA A 568 -24.19 -31.12 26.88
N SER A 569 -24.27 -32.17 27.71
CA SER A 569 -24.37 -32.09 29.17
C SER A 569 -23.64 -33.31 29.77
N PRO A 570 -22.30 -33.31 29.80
CA PRO A 570 -21.54 -34.50 30.14
C PRO A 570 -21.55 -34.82 31.65
N GLU A 571 -21.23 -36.07 31.98
CA GLU A 571 -20.92 -36.48 33.36
C GLU A 571 -19.46 -36.17 33.72
N ALA A 572 -19.18 -36.11 35.03
CA ALA A 572 -17.83 -35.89 35.55
C ALA A 572 -16.87 -36.98 35.06
N SER A 573 -15.66 -36.56 34.66
CA SER A 573 -14.62 -37.51 34.25
C SER A 573 -14.25 -38.42 35.42
N PRO A 574 -14.16 -39.76 35.22
CA PRO A 574 -13.69 -40.68 36.26
C PRO A 574 -12.27 -40.36 36.76
N ASN A 575 -11.47 -39.69 35.93
CA ASN A 575 -10.10 -39.26 36.25
C ASN A 575 -10.05 -37.81 36.75
N GLY A 576 -11.18 -37.12 36.76
CA GLY A 576 -11.35 -35.73 37.14
C GLY A 576 -11.61 -35.52 38.63
N ASN A 577 -11.99 -34.29 38.97
CA ASN A 577 -12.28 -33.85 40.34
C ASN A 577 -13.72 -34.13 40.82
N GLY A 578 -14.44 -35.02 40.13
CA GLY A 578 -15.80 -35.42 40.52
C GLY A 578 -16.90 -34.39 40.21
N PHE A 579 -16.59 -33.35 39.43
CA PHE A 579 -17.55 -32.39 38.88
C PHE A 579 -17.21 -32.08 37.41
N VAL A 580 -18.12 -31.38 36.73
CA VAL A 580 -17.91 -30.81 35.39
C VAL A 580 -18.01 -29.30 35.54
N SER A 581 -17.12 -28.56 34.87
CA SER A 581 -17.21 -27.10 34.76
C SER A 581 -16.65 -26.70 33.40
N LEU A 582 -17.53 -26.61 32.41
CA LEU A 582 -17.11 -26.29 31.05
C LEU A 582 -16.66 -24.83 30.95
N LEU A 583 -15.51 -24.59 30.30
CA LEU A 583 -14.92 -23.27 30.13
C LEU A 583 -14.79 -22.93 28.64
N GLY A 584 -13.73 -23.41 28.00
CA GLY A 584 -13.34 -23.02 26.66
C GLY A 584 -14.07 -23.76 25.56
N LEU A 585 -14.13 -23.14 24.38
CA LEU A 585 -14.75 -23.67 23.17
C LEU A 585 -13.87 -23.34 21.96
N GLU A 586 -13.51 -24.35 21.17
CA GLU A 586 -12.74 -24.16 19.94
C GLU A 586 -13.28 -25.06 18.83
N PHE A 587 -13.44 -24.50 17.63
CA PHE A 587 -13.86 -25.27 16.45
C PHE A 587 -12.65 -25.63 15.61
N ASN A 588 -12.50 -26.91 15.29
CA ASN A 588 -11.47 -27.31 14.35
C ASN A 588 -11.95 -27.10 12.91
N PRO A 589 -11.33 -26.19 12.12
CA PRO A 589 -11.78 -25.91 10.76
C PRO A 589 -11.59 -27.11 9.82
N ASN A 590 -10.68 -28.04 10.15
CA ASN A 590 -10.37 -29.19 9.29
C ASN A 590 -11.42 -30.31 9.38
N ASP A 591 -12.01 -30.53 10.56
CA ASP A 591 -13.01 -31.59 10.76
C ASP A 591 -14.41 -31.07 11.16
N GLY A 592 -14.54 -29.79 11.46
CA GLY A 592 -15.79 -29.13 11.85
C GLY A 592 -16.28 -29.48 13.25
N LEU A 593 -15.43 -30.12 14.07
CA LEU A 593 -15.82 -30.61 15.41
C LEU A 593 -15.53 -29.58 16.49
N LEU A 594 -16.33 -29.62 17.55
CA LEU A 594 -16.24 -28.71 18.69
C LEU A 594 -15.44 -29.35 19.81
N TYR A 595 -14.39 -28.66 20.24
CA TYR A 595 -13.56 -29.01 21.38
C TYR A 595 -13.96 -28.14 22.57
N VAL A 596 -14.11 -28.75 23.73
CA VAL A 596 -14.59 -28.08 24.95
C VAL A 596 -13.67 -28.45 26.10
N SER A 597 -13.08 -27.47 26.77
CA SER A 597 -12.33 -27.74 28.00
C SER A 597 -13.28 -27.91 29.17
N ASP A 598 -13.01 -28.93 29.97
CA ASP A 598 -13.63 -29.12 31.27
C ASP A 598 -12.59 -28.70 32.33
N PHE A 599 -12.89 -27.61 33.03
CA PHE A 599 -12.02 -27.02 34.05
C PHE A 599 -11.59 -28.08 35.06
N ALA A 600 -12.50 -29.01 35.38
CA ALA A 600 -12.25 -30.06 36.34
C ALA A 600 -11.22 -31.09 35.88
N ASN A 601 -11.12 -31.35 34.57
CA ASN A 601 -10.12 -32.16 33.86
C ASN A 601 -10.60 -32.47 32.42
N ASP A 602 -9.67 -32.63 31.48
CA ASP A 602 -9.88 -33.11 30.10
C ASP A 602 -10.41 -32.08 29.09
N ILE A 603 -10.23 -32.40 27.80
CA ILE A 603 -10.84 -31.75 26.65
C ILE A 603 -11.80 -32.75 26.01
N ARG A 604 -13.02 -32.32 25.69
CA ARG A 604 -14.09 -33.16 25.13
C ARG A 604 -14.39 -32.76 23.70
N LYS A 605 -14.49 -33.73 22.81
CA LYS A 605 -14.70 -33.54 21.37
C LYS A 605 -16.14 -33.92 20.99
N TYR A 606 -16.89 -32.99 20.41
CA TYR A 606 -18.30 -33.18 20.06
C TYR A 606 -18.59 -32.98 18.57
N ASN A 607 -19.52 -33.79 18.06
CA ASN A 607 -20.24 -33.47 16.83
C ASN A 607 -21.40 -32.53 17.16
N VAL A 608 -21.34 -31.29 16.66
CA VAL A 608 -22.32 -30.25 17.01
C VAL A 608 -23.70 -30.46 16.37
N GLN A 609 -23.81 -31.27 15.31
CA GLN A 609 -25.11 -31.50 14.66
C GLN A 609 -26.03 -32.33 15.55
N ASN A 610 -25.48 -33.39 16.14
CA ASN A 610 -26.22 -34.37 16.93
C ASN A 610 -25.88 -34.36 18.43
N GLY A 611 -24.83 -33.63 18.86
CA GLY A 611 -24.39 -33.55 20.26
C GLY A 611 -23.56 -34.75 20.73
N GLU A 612 -23.13 -35.63 19.82
CA GLU A 612 -22.41 -36.85 20.14
C GLU A 612 -20.99 -36.56 20.64
N LEU A 613 -20.61 -37.15 21.79
CA LEU A 613 -19.25 -37.14 22.30
C LEU A 613 -18.41 -38.15 21.51
N LEU A 614 -17.44 -37.67 20.73
CA LEU A 614 -16.59 -38.48 19.87
C LEU A 614 -15.26 -38.87 20.53
N GLY A 615 -14.82 -38.13 21.53
CA GLY A 615 -13.55 -38.40 22.21
C GLY A 615 -13.28 -37.51 23.41
N VAL A 616 -12.34 -37.95 24.24
CA VAL A 616 -11.85 -37.22 25.41
C VAL A 616 -10.33 -37.26 25.39
N ILE A 617 -9.69 -36.10 25.50
CA ILE A 617 -8.24 -35.93 25.57
C ILE A 617 -7.89 -35.53 27.00
N SER A 618 -7.01 -36.28 27.65
CA SER A 618 -6.70 -35.97 29.05
C SER A 618 -5.68 -34.87 29.20
N THR A 619 -6.00 -33.88 30.03
CA THR A 619 -5.14 -32.73 30.37
C THR A 619 -4.34 -32.94 31.64
N ASN A 620 -4.37 -34.15 32.22
CA ASN A 620 -3.58 -34.47 33.40
C ASN A 620 -2.07 -34.51 33.06
N TYR A 621 -1.34 -33.55 33.62
CA TYR A 621 0.12 -33.46 33.50
C TYR A 621 0.86 -33.64 34.84
N THR A 622 0.13 -33.72 35.96
CA THR A 622 0.71 -33.91 37.30
C THR A 622 1.08 -35.36 37.58
N GLY A 623 0.64 -36.30 36.74
CA GLY A 623 0.98 -37.73 36.84
C GLY A 623 0.31 -38.46 38.01
N THR A 624 -0.76 -37.87 38.56
CA THR A 624 -1.52 -38.43 39.68
C THR A 624 -2.88 -38.94 39.20
N ASN A 625 -3.41 -39.99 39.85
CA ASN A 625 -4.79 -40.43 39.67
C ASN A 625 -5.55 -40.21 40.99
N SER A 626 -6.59 -39.37 41.10
CA SER A 626 -7.16 -38.38 40.15
C SER A 626 -6.22 -37.21 39.81
N THR A 627 -6.59 -36.41 38.81
CA THR A 627 -5.82 -35.21 38.42
C THR A 627 -5.71 -34.21 39.58
N ASN A 628 -4.58 -33.52 39.65
CA ASN A 628 -4.37 -32.40 40.56
C ASN A 628 -4.13 -31.08 39.81
N ASN A 629 -4.55 -31.00 38.55
CA ASN A 629 -4.58 -29.74 37.81
C ASN A 629 -6.01 -29.38 37.39
N PHE A 630 -6.24 -28.08 37.27
CA PHE A 630 -7.37 -27.54 36.51
C PHE A 630 -6.92 -27.13 35.12
N THR A 631 -7.85 -27.11 34.17
CA THR A 631 -7.62 -26.73 32.76
C THR A 631 -8.30 -25.39 32.48
N GLY A 632 -7.68 -24.50 31.72
CA GLY A 632 -8.30 -23.27 31.24
C GLY A 632 -8.97 -23.42 29.87
N ASP A 633 -8.98 -22.35 29.10
CA ASP A 633 -9.42 -22.30 27.72
C ASP A 633 -8.43 -23.03 26.79
N LEU A 634 -8.80 -23.14 25.52
CA LEU A 634 -8.07 -23.87 24.49
C LEU A 634 -8.10 -23.09 23.16
N THR A 635 -7.11 -23.36 22.32
CA THR A 635 -6.98 -22.77 20.99
C THR A 635 -6.35 -23.75 20.02
N LEU A 636 -6.59 -23.57 18.72
CA LEU A 636 -5.86 -24.25 17.65
C LEU A 636 -4.76 -23.34 17.11
N ALA A 637 -3.56 -23.91 16.95
CA ALA A 637 -2.43 -23.22 16.31
C ALA A 637 -2.35 -23.55 14.81
N GLU A 638 -1.51 -22.81 14.07
CA GLU A 638 -1.26 -23.02 12.64
C GLU A 638 -0.69 -24.40 12.32
N ASP A 639 -0.01 -25.04 13.28
CA ASP A 639 0.47 -26.42 13.13
C ASP A 639 -0.67 -27.47 13.15
N GLY A 640 -1.92 -27.03 13.35
CA GLY A 640 -3.12 -27.86 13.42
C GLY A 640 -3.26 -28.63 14.73
N ASN A 641 -2.44 -28.35 15.74
CA ASN A 641 -2.54 -28.95 17.07
C ASN A 641 -3.37 -28.07 18.00
N LEU A 642 -3.95 -28.73 19.00
CA LEU A 642 -4.75 -28.10 20.03
C LEU A 642 -3.89 -27.79 21.26
N TYR A 643 -3.97 -26.55 21.73
CA TYR A 643 -3.26 -26.08 22.90
C TYR A 643 -4.23 -25.62 23.97
N THR A 644 -3.90 -25.87 25.23
CA THR A 644 -4.66 -25.39 26.40
C THR A 644 -3.69 -25.02 27.51
N VAL A 645 -4.18 -24.29 28.50
CA VAL A 645 -3.42 -24.01 29.72
C VAL A 645 -3.99 -24.81 30.90
N GLY A 646 -3.17 -25.03 31.91
CA GLY A 646 -3.65 -25.61 33.16
C GLY A 646 -2.72 -25.32 34.32
N PHE A 647 -3.22 -25.40 35.55
CA PHE A 647 -2.44 -25.10 36.74
C PHE A 647 -2.60 -26.14 37.84
N ASP A 648 -1.49 -26.37 38.54
CA ASP A 648 -1.39 -27.32 39.63
C ASP A 648 -1.94 -26.71 40.92
N TYR A 649 -3.04 -27.27 41.43
CA TYR A 649 -3.71 -26.75 42.61
C TYR A 649 -3.31 -27.49 43.90
N ARG A 650 -2.31 -28.41 43.85
CA ARG A 650 -1.79 -29.08 45.06
C ARG A 650 -1.32 -28.06 46.08
N GLU A 651 -1.48 -28.41 47.36
CA GLU A 651 -0.92 -27.61 48.45
C GLU A 651 0.59 -27.40 48.23
N GLY A 652 1.03 -26.14 48.27
CA GLY A 652 2.43 -25.76 48.01
C GLY A 652 2.82 -25.58 46.54
N ALA A 653 1.98 -25.96 45.56
CA ALA A 653 2.24 -25.74 44.14
C ALA A 653 1.94 -24.30 43.67
N ASN A 654 1.30 -23.49 44.52
CA ASN A 654 1.01 -22.06 44.29
C ASN A 654 0.23 -21.74 43.00
N ASN A 655 -0.49 -22.70 42.39
CA ASN A 655 -1.18 -22.53 41.10
C ASN A 655 -0.22 -22.21 39.94
N ILE A 656 1.00 -22.75 40.01
CA ILE A 656 1.96 -22.72 38.90
C ILE A 656 1.35 -23.44 37.69
N GLY A 657 1.38 -22.77 36.55
CA GLY A 657 0.73 -23.18 35.31
C GLY A 657 1.66 -23.81 34.28
N ALA A 658 1.06 -24.46 33.29
CA ALA A 658 1.69 -25.07 32.13
C ALA A 658 0.85 -24.83 30.88
N ILE A 659 1.50 -24.85 29.70
CA ILE A 659 0.84 -24.99 28.39
C ILE A 659 0.91 -26.45 28.01
N LEU A 660 -0.20 -27.01 27.53
CA LEU A 660 -0.35 -28.39 27.11
C LEU A 660 -0.71 -28.41 25.62
N GLY A 661 -0.02 -29.24 24.83
CA GLY A 661 -0.31 -29.40 23.39
C GLY A 661 -0.78 -30.82 23.09
N PHE A 662 -1.71 -30.96 22.13
CA PHE A 662 -2.31 -32.23 21.73
C PHE A 662 -2.62 -32.27 20.24
N ASN A 663 -2.36 -33.41 19.61
CA ASN A 663 -2.87 -33.66 18.26
C ASN A 663 -4.39 -33.90 18.34
N PRO A 664 -5.23 -33.11 17.64
CA PRO A 664 -6.69 -33.14 17.81
C PRO A 664 -7.36 -34.41 17.28
N VAL A 665 -6.66 -35.19 16.43
CA VAL A 665 -7.18 -36.43 15.84
C VAL A 665 -6.84 -37.63 16.73
N THR A 666 -5.59 -37.74 17.16
CA THR A 666 -5.10 -38.91 17.90
C THR A 666 -5.17 -38.73 19.42
N GLY A 667 -5.28 -37.49 19.90
CA GLY A 667 -5.13 -37.16 21.32
C GLY A 667 -3.70 -37.29 21.86
N ALA A 668 -2.72 -37.56 20.99
CA ALA A 668 -1.32 -37.66 21.37
C ALA A 668 -0.79 -36.31 21.84
N LYS A 669 0.04 -36.30 22.89
CA LYS A 669 0.67 -35.08 23.41
C LYS A 669 1.66 -34.51 22.41
N VAL A 670 1.71 -33.18 22.33
CA VAL A 670 2.68 -32.40 21.57
C VAL A 670 3.64 -31.76 22.57
N THR A 671 4.94 -31.96 22.37
CA THR A 671 6.00 -31.40 23.22
C THR A 671 6.83 -30.41 22.41
N ALA A 672 7.30 -29.36 23.08
CA ALA A 672 8.18 -28.40 22.44
C ALA A 672 9.52 -29.05 22.04
N PRO A 673 10.15 -28.65 20.92
CA PRO A 673 11.43 -29.21 20.48
C PRO A 673 12.56 -29.14 21.51
N ASN A 674 12.53 -28.11 22.36
CA ASN A 674 13.48 -27.90 23.45
C ASN A 674 13.16 -28.74 24.72
N ASN A 675 12.02 -29.43 24.76
CA ASN A 675 11.58 -30.24 25.89
C ASN A 675 10.83 -31.53 25.47
N PRO A 676 11.44 -32.41 24.66
CA PRO A 676 10.74 -33.50 23.99
C PRO A 676 10.19 -34.60 24.92
N ASN A 677 10.70 -34.70 26.15
CA ASN A 677 10.32 -35.72 27.13
C ASN A 677 9.34 -35.21 28.21
N SER A 678 8.80 -34.00 28.05
CA SER A 678 7.85 -33.44 29.02
C SER A 678 6.42 -33.93 28.83
N ASN A 679 5.63 -33.83 29.90
CA ASN A 679 4.17 -34.02 29.84
C ASN A 679 3.41 -32.75 29.42
N THR A 680 4.15 -31.65 29.20
CA THR A 680 3.68 -30.31 28.89
C THR A 680 4.39 -29.80 27.64
N PHE A 681 3.78 -28.83 26.96
CA PHE A 681 4.45 -28.06 25.91
C PHE A 681 5.41 -27.03 26.53
N PHE A 682 4.95 -26.32 27.56
CA PHE A 682 5.75 -25.42 28.39
C PHE A 682 5.34 -25.53 29.87
N GLY A 683 6.28 -25.29 30.79
CA GLY A 683 6.04 -25.35 32.23
C GLY A 683 5.96 -26.79 32.79
N PRO A 684 5.57 -26.98 34.06
CA PRO A 684 5.02 -25.98 34.96
C PRO A 684 6.03 -24.90 35.35
N ASP A 685 5.65 -23.62 35.24
CA ASP A 685 6.55 -22.49 35.50
C ASP A 685 5.82 -21.29 36.14
N SER A 686 6.48 -20.57 37.05
CA SER A 686 5.90 -19.45 37.78
C SER A 686 5.50 -18.23 36.91
N THR A 687 6.02 -18.15 35.69
CA THR A 687 5.58 -17.18 34.66
C THR A 687 4.11 -17.38 34.27
N LEU A 688 3.58 -18.59 34.46
CA LEU A 688 2.18 -18.93 34.29
C LEU A 688 1.51 -18.97 35.67
N ASN A 689 0.86 -17.88 36.08
CA ASN A 689 0.26 -17.75 37.41
C ASN A 689 -1.26 -17.89 37.34
N ARG A 690 -1.76 -19.11 37.60
CA ARG A 690 -3.14 -19.52 37.34
C ARG A 690 -3.58 -19.06 35.94
N PRO A 691 -2.93 -19.53 34.86
CA PRO A 691 -3.36 -19.24 33.51
C PRO A 691 -4.76 -19.82 33.28
N VAL A 692 -5.66 -18.99 32.76
CA VAL A 692 -7.03 -19.40 32.40
C VAL A 692 -7.24 -19.31 30.90
N GLU A 693 -6.63 -18.34 30.22
CA GLU A 693 -6.82 -18.14 28.77
C GLU A 693 -5.57 -18.48 27.97
N ILE A 694 -5.75 -19.04 26.78
CA ILE A 694 -4.71 -19.11 25.75
C ILE A 694 -5.32 -18.88 24.36
N ILE A 695 -4.69 -18.03 23.56
CA ILE A 695 -5.01 -17.89 22.13
C ILE A 695 -3.75 -18.06 21.28
N SER A 696 -3.93 -18.63 20.08
CA SER A 696 -2.92 -18.53 19.03
C SER A 696 -3.04 -17.19 18.32
N TYR A 697 -1.92 -16.48 18.22
CA TYR A 697 -1.91 -15.08 17.79
C TYR A 697 -0.77 -14.79 16.82
N ILE A 698 -1.17 -14.33 15.64
CA ILE A 698 -0.31 -13.63 14.69
C ILE A 698 -0.90 -12.22 14.60
N PRO A 699 -0.11 -11.16 14.88
CA PRO A 699 -0.53 -9.80 14.60
C PRO A 699 -1.04 -9.69 13.17
N GLN A 700 -2.37 -9.65 13.04
CA GLN A 700 -3.01 -9.41 11.76
C GLN A 700 -2.74 -7.94 11.47
N THR A 701 -1.79 -7.65 10.60
CA THR A 701 -1.84 -6.32 9.95
C THR A 701 -3.19 -6.23 9.26
N THR A 702 -3.80 -5.08 9.15
CA THR A 702 -4.78 -4.79 8.12
C THR A 702 -3.90 -4.32 6.98
N GLY A 703 -3.88 -5.02 5.85
CA GLY A 703 -2.94 -4.64 4.80
C GLY A 703 -3.17 -3.19 4.35
N ASN A 704 -2.15 -2.65 3.68
CA ASN A 704 -2.08 -1.23 3.34
C ASN A 704 -3.39 -0.75 2.70
N LEU A 705 -3.99 0.29 3.26
CA LEU A 705 -5.14 0.98 2.71
C LEU A 705 -4.66 2.26 2.01
N ARG A 706 -4.99 2.39 0.73
CA ARG A 706 -4.77 3.61 -0.04
C ARG A 706 -6.10 4.04 -0.64
N GLU A 707 -6.56 5.21 -0.23
CA GLU A 707 -7.82 5.78 -0.68
C GLU A 707 -7.54 7.05 -1.48
N GLU A 708 -7.96 7.02 -2.73
CA GLU A 708 -7.82 8.11 -3.68
C GLU A 708 -9.21 8.55 -4.12
N TRP A 709 -9.39 9.85 -4.25
CA TRP A 709 -10.62 10.43 -4.77
C TRP A 709 -10.29 11.42 -5.87
N SER A 710 -11.16 11.52 -6.87
CA SER A 710 -11.06 12.55 -7.89
C SER A 710 -12.39 13.08 -8.38
N PHE A 711 -12.38 14.31 -8.88
CA PHE A 711 -13.51 14.91 -9.60
C PHE A 711 -13.03 15.92 -10.63
N LYS A 712 -13.88 16.21 -11.62
CA LYS A 712 -13.49 17.02 -12.79
C LYS A 712 -14.41 18.21 -13.02
N PHE A 713 -13.83 19.36 -13.36
CA PHE A 713 -14.51 20.44 -14.06
C PHE A 713 -14.23 20.29 -15.55
N GLN A 714 -15.27 20.33 -16.38
CA GLN A 714 -15.15 20.22 -17.83
C GLN A 714 -15.66 21.51 -18.46
N ASN A 715 -14.84 22.10 -19.34
CA ASN A 715 -15.16 23.30 -20.11
C ASN A 715 -15.66 24.46 -19.24
N TYR A 716 -15.04 24.66 -18.07
CA TYR A 716 -15.43 25.64 -17.07
C TYR A 716 -15.11 27.06 -17.54
N PRO A 717 -16.11 27.93 -17.74
CA PRO A 717 -15.89 29.29 -18.25
C PRO A 717 -15.37 30.20 -17.13
N ILE A 718 -14.28 30.92 -17.41
CA ILE A 718 -13.69 31.86 -16.45
C ILE A 718 -13.28 33.18 -17.13
N GLN A 719 -13.68 34.28 -16.51
CA GLN A 719 -13.28 35.64 -16.91
C GLN A 719 -11.89 35.95 -16.36
N HIS A 720 -10.86 35.36 -16.96
CA HIS A 720 -9.46 35.63 -16.62
C HIS A 720 -8.61 35.60 -17.90
N GLN A 721 -7.77 36.63 -18.09
CA GLN A 721 -6.91 36.82 -19.26
C GLN A 721 -7.63 36.59 -20.63
N GLY A 722 -8.81 37.20 -20.81
CA GLY A 722 -9.50 37.23 -22.11
C GLY A 722 -10.59 36.18 -22.32
N LEU A 723 -11.25 35.71 -21.25
CA LEU A 723 -12.31 34.69 -21.25
C LEU A 723 -11.83 33.36 -21.83
N ASN A 724 -11.48 32.43 -20.93
CA ASN A 724 -10.99 31.10 -21.29
C ASN A 724 -11.91 30.04 -20.69
N ASN A 725 -11.83 28.82 -21.22
CA ASN A 725 -12.45 27.65 -20.61
C ASN A 725 -11.36 26.76 -20.02
N LEU A 726 -11.62 26.16 -18.86
CA LEU A 726 -10.71 25.27 -18.15
C LEU A 726 -11.26 23.86 -18.07
N ASN A 727 -10.40 22.86 -18.23
CA ASN A 727 -10.64 21.54 -17.67
C ASN A 727 -9.78 21.39 -16.42
N ILE A 728 -10.39 21.07 -15.28
CA ILE A 728 -9.69 20.95 -14.00
C ILE A 728 -9.91 19.53 -13.48
N ASP A 729 -8.84 18.76 -13.34
CA ASP A 729 -8.85 17.48 -12.63
C ASP A 729 -8.33 17.71 -11.21
N VAL A 730 -9.12 17.31 -10.21
CA VAL A 730 -8.77 17.38 -8.79
C VAL A 730 -8.64 15.96 -8.28
N ASP A 731 -7.44 15.58 -7.87
CA ASP A 731 -7.13 14.26 -7.32
C ASP A 731 -6.58 14.41 -5.91
N TYR A 732 -7.05 13.63 -4.95
CA TYR A 732 -6.52 13.67 -3.59
C TYR A 732 -6.48 12.30 -2.93
N VAL A 733 -5.49 12.15 -2.05
CA VAL A 733 -5.24 10.95 -1.26
C VAL A 733 -5.61 11.26 0.18
N TYR A 734 -6.42 10.41 0.79
CA TYR A 734 -6.78 10.53 2.19
C TYR A 734 -5.66 10.03 3.10
N LYS A 735 -5.58 10.59 4.31
CA LYS A 735 -4.73 10.04 5.36
C LYS A 735 -5.16 8.61 5.67
N GLN A 736 -4.20 7.75 5.98
CA GLN A 736 -4.53 6.41 6.44
C GLN A 736 -5.32 6.46 7.76
N GLY A 737 -6.30 5.58 7.89
CA GLY A 737 -7.05 5.39 9.13
C GLY A 737 -8.07 6.48 9.47
N ILE A 738 -8.49 7.32 8.50
CA ILE A 738 -9.53 8.32 8.74
C ILE A 738 -10.88 7.66 9.08
N LYS A 739 -11.60 8.24 10.04
CA LYS A 739 -12.90 7.76 10.48
C LYS A 739 -13.99 8.16 9.48
N ASN A 740 -15.09 7.40 9.44
CA ASN A 740 -16.20 7.68 8.51
C ASN A 740 -16.79 9.10 8.65
N ASN A 741 -16.75 9.69 9.83
CA ASN A 741 -17.22 11.06 10.08
C ASN A 741 -16.18 12.15 9.76
N GLU A 742 -14.97 11.78 9.34
CA GLU A 742 -13.89 12.70 8.99
C GLU A 742 -13.75 12.90 7.48
N TYR A 743 -14.48 12.12 6.66
CA TYR A 743 -14.49 12.29 5.21
C TYR A 743 -15.06 13.67 4.85
N PRO A 744 -14.31 14.50 4.12
CA PRO A 744 -14.82 15.76 3.64
C PRO A 744 -15.83 15.50 2.53
N ASP A 745 -16.99 16.16 2.62
CA ASP A 745 -17.93 16.17 1.50
C ASP A 745 -17.28 16.91 0.32
N PHE A 746 -17.18 16.24 -0.82
CA PHE A 746 -16.58 16.82 -2.02
C PHE A 746 -17.41 18.00 -2.56
N VAL A 747 -18.72 18.07 -2.28
CA VAL A 747 -19.59 19.17 -2.77
C VAL A 747 -19.12 20.53 -2.23
N PRO A 748 -18.88 20.70 -0.91
CA PRO A 748 -18.18 21.86 -0.37
C PRO A 748 -16.82 22.14 -1.00
N ILE A 749 -16.00 21.11 -1.29
CA ILE A 749 -14.69 21.31 -1.93
C ILE A 749 -14.88 21.91 -3.34
N TYR A 750 -15.75 21.30 -4.15
CA TYR A 750 -16.11 21.77 -5.48
C TYR A 750 -16.62 23.22 -5.45
N GLN A 751 -17.57 23.51 -4.55
CA GLN A 751 -18.15 24.84 -4.38
C GLN A 751 -17.09 25.86 -3.90
N GLY A 752 -16.17 25.44 -3.04
CA GLY A 752 -15.08 26.28 -2.57
C GLY A 752 -14.10 26.65 -3.67
N ILE A 753 -13.79 25.72 -4.59
CA ILE A 753 -13.00 25.98 -5.80
C ILE A 753 -13.77 26.91 -6.74
N ASP A 754 -15.04 26.62 -7.04
CA ASP A 754 -15.89 27.44 -7.92
C ASP A 754 -16.01 28.88 -7.41
N GLN A 755 -16.30 29.07 -6.12
CA GLN A 755 -16.36 30.40 -5.50
C GLN A 755 -15.01 31.11 -5.52
N PHE A 756 -13.91 30.40 -5.29
CA PHE A 756 -12.57 30.96 -5.37
C PHE A 756 -12.29 31.48 -6.79
N LEU A 757 -12.57 30.67 -7.82
CA LEU A 757 -12.40 31.05 -9.22
C LEU A 757 -13.28 32.24 -9.64
N GLN A 758 -14.53 32.30 -9.17
CA GLN A 758 -15.43 33.42 -9.48
C GLN A 758 -15.06 34.73 -8.77
N SER A 759 -14.44 34.65 -7.60
CA SER A 759 -14.12 35.82 -6.76
C SER A 759 -12.67 36.28 -6.86
N TYR A 760 -11.81 35.54 -7.57
CA TYR A 760 -10.37 35.80 -7.62
C TYR A 760 -10.06 37.19 -8.23
N PRO A 761 -9.52 38.14 -7.46
CA PRO A 761 -9.35 39.51 -7.90
C PRO A 761 -7.94 39.72 -8.48
N ASN A 762 -7.71 39.41 -9.75
CA ASN A 762 -6.59 39.97 -10.53
C ASN A 762 -6.64 39.48 -11.98
N GLU A 763 -6.78 40.40 -12.93
CA GLU A 763 -6.53 40.07 -14.35
C GLU A 763 -5.03 39.97 -14.68
N THR A 764 -4.15 40.24 -13.71
CA THR A 764 -2.69 40.32 -13.91
C THR A 764 -1.91 39.11 -13.43
N ASP A 765 -2.47 38.27 -12.54
CA ASP A 765 -1.79 37.06 -12.08
C ASP A 765 -1.77 36.02 -13.22
N PHE A 766 -0.75 35.17 -13.23
CA PHE A 766 -0.68 34.05 -14.16
C PHE A 766 -1.51 32.86 -13.64
N TRP A 767 -1.92 31.96 -14.54
CA TRP A 767 -2.68 30.75 -14.21
C TRP A 767 -1.96 29.87 -13.18
N GLU A 768 -0.65 30.03 -13.10
CA GLU A 768 0.32 29.40 -12.22
C GLU A 768 0.10 29.71 -10.76
N ILE A 769 0.03 31.00 -10.48
CA ILE A 769 -0.22 31.50 -9.15
C ILE A 769 -1.64 31.08 -8.72
N LEU A 770 -2.58 31.12 -9.66
CA LEU A 770 -3.97 30.75 -9.39
C LEU A 770 -4.11 29.26 -9.02
N ASN A 771 -3.48 28.33 -9.75
CA ASN A 771 -3.53 26.89 -9.41
C ASN A 771 -2.85 26.64 -8.07
N LYS A 772 -1.65 27.19 -7.86
CA LYS A 772 -0.91 27.06 -6.60
C LYS A 772 -1.71 27.52 -5.39
N ASN A 773 -2.44 28.63 -5.52
CA ASN A 773 -3.26 29.21 -4.47
C ASN A 773 -4.52 28.39 -4.20
N VAL A 774 -5.20 27.88 -5.24
CA VAL A 774 -6.38 27.04 -5.03
C VAL A 774 -6.00 25.71 -4.37
N THR A 775 -4.89 25.08 -4.78
CA THR A 775 -4.42 23.82 -4.21
C THR A 775 -4.06 24.00 -2.74
N GLN A 776 -3.39 25.11 -2.40
CA GLN A 776 -3.09 25.43 -1.01
C GLN A 776 -4.35 25.67 -0.18
N LYS A 777 -5.34 26.41 -0.71
CA LYS A 777 -6.61 26.68 -0.01
C LYS A 777 -7.38 25.40 0.27
N VAL A 778 -7.59 24.56 -0.75
CA VAL A 778 -8.32 23.30 -0.62
C VAL A 778 -7.66 22.40 0.41
N LEU A 779 -6.34 22.25 0.36
CA LEU A 779 -5.61 21.40 1.31
C LEU A 779 -5.66 21.93 2.74
N ALA A 780 -5.59 23.26 2.93
CA ALA A 780 -5.67 23.90 4.25
C ALA A 780 -7.07 23.79 4.89
N GLU A 781 -8.12 23.77 4.07
CA GLU A 781 -9.50 23.64 4.54
C GLU A 781 -9.91 22.18 4.82
N ASN A 782 -9.11 21.20 4.40
CA ASN A 782 -9.46 19.78 4.47
C ASN A 782 -8.33 18.95 5.13
N SER A 783 -8.35 18.88 6.46
CA SER A 783 -7.31 18.19 7.25
C SER A 783 -7.26 16.67 7.06
N ALA A 784 -8.29 16.05 6.49
CA ALA A 784 -8.33 14.62 6.19
C ALA A 784 -7.55 14.24 4.92
N ILE A 785 -7.26 15.22 4.05
CA ILE A 785 -6.47 15.02 2.83
C ILE A 785 -4.98 15.01 3.21
N ASP A 786 -4.29 13.94 2.83
CA ASP A 786 -2.84 13.78 3.01
C ASP A 786 -2.09 14.51 1.90
N ALA A 787 -2.48 14.24 0.64
CA ALA A 787 -1.92 14.86 -0.55
C ALA A 787 -3.04 15.24 -1.54
N LEU A 788 -2.84 16.35 -2.25
CA LEU A 788 -3.76 16.90 -3.25
C LEU A 788 -2.97 17.28 -4.50
N THR A 789 -3.46 16.84 -5.64
CA THR A 789 -3.00 17.21 -6.97
C THR A 789 -4.13 17.92 -7.71
N ILE A 790 -3.85 19.08 -8.26
CA ILE A 790 -4.79 19.79 -9.13
C ILE A 790 -4.11 20.01 -10.48
N ASN A 791 -4.68 19.39 -11.51
CA ASN A 791 -4.28 19.54 -12.91
C ASN A 791 -5.25 20.47 -13.64
N TRP A 792 -4.77 21.59 -14.15
CA TRP A 792 -5.54 22.54 -14.94
C TRP A 792 -5.13 22.50 -16.37
N ASN A 793 -6.07 22.39 -17.30
CA ASN A 793 -5.84 22.55 -18.71
C ASN A 793 -6.62 23.79 -19.20
N VAL A 794 -5.90 24.84 -19.56
CA VAL A 794 -6.45 26.05 -20.17
C VAL A 794 -6.66 25.78 -21.66
N LEU A 795 -7.92 25.76 -22.10
CA LEU A 795 -8.26 25.52 -23.50
C LEU A 795 -7.83 26.69 -24.39
N PRO A 796 -7.52 26.45 -25.68
CA PRO A 796 -7.06 27.48 -26.60
C PRO A 796 -8.11 28.57 -26.81
N SER A 797 -7.64 29.81 -26.99
CA SER A 797 -8.50 30.95 -27.32
C SER A 797 -8.04 31.64 -28.60
N ILE A 798 -8.86 32.58 -29.12
CA ILE A 798 -8.50 33.36 -30.32
C ILE A 798 -7.22 34.17 -30.09
N ALA A 799 -6.96 34.61 -28.86
CA ALA A 799 -5.78 35.39 -28.51
C ALA A 799 -4.52 34.51 -28.35
N LEU A 800 -4.68 33.28 -27.85
CA LEU A 800 -3.59 32.34 -27.56
C LEU A 800 -3.98 30.93 -28.06
N PRO A 801 -3.54 30.52 -29.26
CA PRO A 801 -4.07 29.33 -29.96
C PRO A 801 -3.33 28.03 -29.58
N TYR A 802 -3.04 27.79 -28.30
CA TYR A 802 -2.33 26.61 -27.83
C TYR A 802 -2.85 26.16 -26.46
N ASP A 803 -2.73 24.85 -26.18
CA ASP A 803 -3.11 24.27 -24.90
C ASP A 803 -2.05 24.60 -23.85
N ARG A 804 -2.47 24.91 -22.63
CA ARG A 804 -1.57 25.04 -21.47
C ARG A 804 -2.09 24.17 -20.35
N SER A 805 -1.20 23.54 -19.61
CA SER A 805 -1.58 22.90 -18.37
C SER A 805 -0.63 23.16 -17.20
N SER A 806 -1.22 23.04 -16.01
CA SER A 806 -0.61 23.26 -14.72
C SER A 806 -0.90 22.07 -13.83
N ILE A 807 0.10 21.45 -13.24
CA ILE A 807 -0.07 20.38 -12.27
C ILE A 807 0.62 20.82 -10.99
N VAL A 808 -0.17 21.00 -9.92
CA VAL A 808 0.34 21.33 -8.60
C VAL A 808 0.00 20.22 -7.63
N THR A 809 1.03 19.63 -7.02
CA THR A 809 0.90 18.58 -6.00
C THR A 809 1.40 19.11 -4.65
N ARG A 810 0.55 19.05 -3.62
CA ARG A 810 0.87 19.49 -2.26
C ARG A 810 0.48 18.42 -1.24
N ASN A 811 1.21 18.37 -0.13
CA ASN A 811 0.78 17.67 1.08
C ASN A 811 0.73 18.66 2.26
N GLN A 812 0.32 18.19 3.44
CA GLN A 812 0.22 19.02 4.64
C GLN A 812 1.56 19.63 5.10
N GLN A 813 2.69 19.12 4.59
CA GLN A 813 4.04 19.60 4.90
C GLN A 813 4.53 20.69 3.93
N GLY A 814 3.93 20.78 2.73
CA GLY A 814 4.28 21.81 1.75
C GLY A 814 4.05 21.41 0.30
N LEU A 815 4.70 22.15 -0.61
CA LEU A 815 4.71 21.87 -2.05
C LEU A 815 5.58 20.66 -2.33
N LEU A 816 5.03 19.66 -3.02
CA LEU A 816 5.76 18.47 -3.45
C LEU A 816 6.26 18.64 -4.88
N GLU A 817 5.38 19.06 -5.78
CA GLU A 817 5.68 19.17 -7.21
C GLU A 817 4.87 20.30 -7.86
N GLU A 818 5.49 20.98 -8.81
CA GLU A 818 4.85 21.98 -9.66
C GLU A 818 5.37 21.81 -11.10
N LYS A 819 4.52 21.22 -11.94
CA LYS A 819 4.80 20.89 -13.33
C LYS A 819 3.89 21.65 -14.26
N TRP A 820 4.42 21.96 -15.44
CA TRP A 820 3.75 22.80 -16.41
C TRP A 820 3.96 22.27 -17.79
N ASN A 821 2.94 22.42 -18.60
CA ASN A 821 2.93 21.97 -19.98
C ASN A 821 2.36 23.06 -20.88
N PHE A 822 2.84 23.11 -22.12
CA PHE A 822 2.03 23.61 -23.21
C PHE A 822 2.20 22.78 -24.45
N LYS A 823 1.12 22.75 -25.23
CA LYS A 823 1.06 22.00 -26.46
C LYS A 823 0.59 22.88 -27.61
N ILE A 824 1.37 22.90 -28.67
CA ILE A 824 1.04 23.57 -29.92
C ILE A 824 0.87 22.50 -30.98
N PRO A 825 -0.38 22.10 -31.27
CA PRO A 825 -0.63 21.17 -32.36
C PRO A 825 -0.41 21.88 -33.70
N GLU A 826 0.03 21.11 -34.71
CA GLU A 826 0.10 21.56 -36.10
C GLU A 826 0.86 22.89 -36.31
N TYR A 827 1.92 23.12 -35.56
CA TYR A 827 2.79 24.28 -35.71
C TYR A 827 3.49 24.25 -37.08
N ALA A 828 3.21 25.25 -37.92
CA ALA A 828 3.80 25.36 -39.25
C ALA A 828 5.24 25.86 -39.17
N ILE A 829 6.18 25.12 -39.74
CA ILE A 829 7.61 25.48 -39.79
C ILE A 829 8.18 25.31 -41.21
N ALA A 830 8.99 26.27 -41.63
CA ALA A 830 9.77 26.18 -42.87
C ALA A 830 11.10 25.48 -42.60
N HIS A 831 11.05 24.17 -42.31
CA HIS A 831 12.23 23.32 -42.08
C HIS A 831 12.07 22.01 -42.84
N GLN A 832 13.03 21.62 -43.68
CA GLN A 832 13.02 20.39 -44.49
C GLN A 832 11.74 20.18 -45.34
N GLY A 833 11.28 21.23 -46.04
CA GLY A 833 10.22 21.09 -47.05
C GLY A 833 8.77 21.38 -46.61
N LEU A 834 8.56 22.43 -45.80
CA LEU A 834 7.24 22.88 -45.29
C LEU A 834 6.48 21.77 -44.53
N ASN A 835 6.80 21.62 -43.25
CA ASN A 835 6.21 20.61 -42.39
C ASN A 835 5.37 21.25 -41.28
N THR A 836 4.42 20.49 -40.75
CA THR A 836 3.72 20.79 -39.49
C THR A 836 4.24 19.89 -38.38
N LEU A 837 4.45 20.46 -37.19
CA LEU A 837 4.89 19.73 -36.00
C LEU A 837 3.89 19.90 -34.85
N ASN A 838 3.79 18.88 -34.01
CA ASN A 838 3.22 18.97 -32.68
C ASN A 838 4.36 19.25 -31.71
N LEU A 839 4.31 20.40 -31.03
CA LEU A 839 5.27 20.78 -30.00
C LEU A 839 4.62 20.61 -28.64
N ASP A 840 5.25 19.83 -27.77
CA ASP A 840 4.80 19.57 -26.40
C ASP A 840 5.97 19.88 -25.46
N VAL A 841 5.84 20.92 -24.63
CA VAL A 841 6.92 21.42 -23.78
C VAL A 841 6.49 21.31 -22.33
N ASN A 842 7.22 20.51 -21.57
CA ASN A 842 7.00 20.26 -20.16
C ASN A 842 8.15 20.86 -19.35
N TYR A 843 7.89 21.44 -18.19
CA TYR A 843 8.93 21.89 -17.27
C TYR A 843 8.51 21.76 -15.81
N THR A 844 9.49 21.55 -14.95
CA THR A 844 9.32 21.42 -13.50
C THR A 844 10.00 22.61 -12.82
N PHE A 845 9.29 23.28 -11.91
CA PHE A 845 9.84 24.44 -11.19
C PHE A 845 10.72 24.06 -9.99
N LYS A 846 11.66 24.93 -9.66
CA LYS A 846 12.38 24.89 -8.38
C LYS A 846 11.40 25.05 -7.23
N GLN A 847 11.60 24.28 -6.17
CA GLN A 847 10.84 24.48 -4.94
C GLN A 847 11.13 25.85 -4.33
N GLY A 848 10.08 26.53 -3.85
CA GLY A 848 10.21 27.77 -3.08
C GLY A 848 10.30 29.06 -3.90
N ILE A 849 10.04 29.03 -5.21
CA ILE A 849 9.96 30.25 -6.02
C ILE A 849 8.82 31.18 -5.56
N THR A 850 9.09 32.48 -5.61
CA THR A 850 8.14 33.56 -5.29
C THR A 850 7.26 33.90 -6.47
N ASP A 851 6.11 34.53 -6.22
CA ASP A 851 5.15 34.88 -7.28
C ASP A 851 5.75 35.82 -8.35
N ALA A 852 6.76 36.62 -7.99
CA ALA A 852 7.47 37.51 -8.91
C ALA A 852 8.49 36.79 -9.82
N GLU A 853 8.85 35.54 -9.50
CA GLU A 853 9.81 34.73 -10.25
C GLU A 853 9.14 33.85 -11.31
N TYR A 854 7.80 33.79 -11.35
CA TYR A 854 7.09 33.07 -12.41
C TYR A 854 7.31 33.74 -13.76
N PRO A 855 7.82 33.01 -14.77
CA PRO A 855 8.06 33.58 -16.08
C PRO A 855 6.73 33.76 -16.81
N ASP A 856 6.59 34.89 -17.53
CA ASP A 856 5.51 35.05 -18.49
C ASP A 856 5.70 34.03 -19.63
N PHE A 857 4.66 33.25 -19.87
CA PHE A 857 4.62 32.26 -20.92
C PHE A 857 4.78 32.86 -22.31
N VAL A 858 4.20 34.04 -22.56
CA VAL A 858 4.13 34.65 -23.89
C VAL A 858 5.54 34.93 -24.45
N PRO A 859 6.49 35.48 -23.67
CA PRO A 859 7.90 35.54 -24.04
C PRO A 859 8.54 34.19 -24.37
N ILE A 860 8.34 33.15 -23.57
CA ILE A 860 8.94 31.82 -23.81
C ILE A 860 8.43 31.26 -25.14
N TYR A 861 7.12 31.31 -25.37
CA TYR A 861 6.52 30.92 -26.64
C TYR A 861 7.04 31.74 -27.80
N LYS A 862 7.04 33.08 -27.70
CA LYS A 862 7.55 33.96 -28.76
C LYS A 862 9.00 33.68 -29.09
N ARG A 863 9.79 33.33 -28.07
CA ARG A 863 11.20 32.98 -28.21
C ARG A 863 11.37 31.64 -28.92
N LEU A 864 10.58 30.63 -28.57
CA LEU A 864 10.55 29.36 -29.27
C LEU A 864 10.05 29.51 -30.71
N ASP A 865 8.99 30.28 -30.93
CA ASP A 865 8.46 30.61 -32.27
C ASP A 865 9.52 31.33 -33.11
N GLU A 866 10.23 32.32 -32.54
CA GLU A 866 11.35 33.01 -33.20
C GLU A 866 12.47 32.05 -33.59
N VAL A 867 12.90 31.17 -32.68
CA VAL A 867 13.99 30.22 -32.92
C VAL A 867 13.59 29.15 -33.93
N LEU A 868 12.35 28.66 -33.86
CA LEU A 868 11.81 27.69 -34.81
C LEU A 868 11.66 28.30 -36.21
N ARG A 869 11.20 29.56 -36.33
CA ARG A 869 11.06 30.24 -37.64
C ARG A 869 12.40 30.58 -38.28
N ASN A 870 13.41 30.87 -37.48
CA ASN A 870 14.73 31.29 -37.94
C ASN A 870 15.78 30.19 -37.78
N TYR A 871 15.37 28.92 -37.67
CA TYR A 871 16.31 27.83 -37.40
C TYR A 871 17.34 27.75 -38.55
N PRO A 872 18.64 27.91 -38.27
CA PRO A 872 19.62 28.38 -39.26
C PRO A 872 20.10 27.32 -40.27
N ASP A 873 19.79 26.04 -40.05
CA ASP A 873 20.31 24.94 -40.87
C ASP A 873 19.21 23.93 -41.23
N GLU A 874 18.68 24.04 -42.45
CA GLU A 874 17.68 23.11 -42.99
C GLU A 874 18.19 21.65 -43.09
N ASN A 875 19.50 21.41 -42.97
CA ASN A 875 20.09 20.07 -43.07
C ASN A 875 20.24 19.36 -41.71
N GLN A 876 19.93 20.02 -40.58
CA GLN A 876 20.00 19.38 -39.26
C GLN A 876 18.79 18.48 -38.95
N PHE A 877 19.06 17.36 -38.28
CA PHE A 877 18.06 16.42 -37.79
C PHE A 877 17.18 17.03 -36.67
N TRP A 878 15.92 16.60 -36.60
CA TRP A 878 14.91 17.13 -35.67
C TRP A 878 15.29 16.94 -34.20
N GLU A 879 16.05 15.89 -33.91
CA GLU A 879 16.58 15.53 -32.59
C GLU A 879 17.61 16.56 -32.10
N ILE A 880 18.43 17.09 -33.01
CA ILE A 880 19.42 18.14 -32.70
C ILE A 880 18.70 19.46 -32.42
N MET A 881 17.72 19.79 -33.26
CA MET A 881 16.85 20.94 -33.03
C MET A 881 16.12 20.83 -31.69
N ASN A 882 15.49 19.69 -31.39
CA ASN A 882 14.81 19.46 -30.12
C ASN A 882 15.76 19.61 -28.92
N ARG A 883 16.96 19.01 -29.01
CA ARG A 883 18.00 19.15 -27.97
C ARG A 883 18.40 20.60 -27.74
N ASN A 884 18.59 21.37 -28.81
CA ASN A 884 18.96 22.77 -28.73
C ASN A 884 17.82 23.62 -28.14
N LEU A 885 16.58 23.37 -28.53
CA LEU A 885 15.39 24.02 -27.98
C LEU A 885 15.22 23.71 -26.49
N THR A 886 15.36 22.44 -26.09
CA THR A 886 15.24 22.02 -24.69
C THR A 886 16.32 22.70 -23.84
N SER A 887 17.56 22.73 -24.33
CA SER A 887 18.68 23.39 -23.64
C SER A 887 18.50 24.91 -23.59
N LEU A 888 17.93 25.51 -24.62
CA LEU A 888 17.62 26.94 -24.68
C LEU A 888 16.59 27.31 -23.61
N VAL A 889 15.48 26.57 -23.54
CA VAL A 889 14.40 26.83 -22.56
C VAL A 889 14.93 26.70 -21.14
N LEU A 890 15.67 25.63 -20.83
CA LEU A 890 16.25 25.44 -19.51
C LEU A 890 17.27 26.54 -19.16
N ARG A 891 18.14 26.92 -20.10
CA ARG A 891 19.17 27.95 -19.89
C ARG A 891 18.59 29.36 -19.72
N GLU A 892 17.58 29.73 -20.52
CA GLU A 892 16.98 31.07 -20.49
C GLU A 892 15.99 31.24 -19.31
N ASN A 893 15.65 30.16 -18.59
CA ASN A 893 14.72 30.18 -17.46
C ASN A 893 15.32 29.52 -16.22
N SER A 894 16.02 30.30 -15.41
CA SER A 894 16.75 29.83 -14.22
C SER A 894 15.89 29.24 -13.11
N VAL A 895 14.56 29.34 -13.20
CA VAL A 895 13.59 28.81 -12.23
C VAL A 895 13.16 27.38 -12.51
N PHE A 896 13.53 26.80 -13.66
CA PHE A 896 13.24 25.41 -13.99
C PHE A 896 14.34 24.48 -13.43
N VAL A 897 13.93 23.30 -12.94
CA VAL A 897 14.82 22.19 -12.58
C VAL A 897 14.91 21.20 -13.73
N ASP A 898 13.78 20.95 -14.39
CA ASP A 898 13.72 20.05 -15.54
C ASP A 898 12.95 20.71 -16.69
N THR A 899 13.30 20.36 -17.92
CA THR A 899 12.52 20.67 -19.12
C THR A 899 12.52 19.47 -20.05
N ASN A 900 11.34 19.03 -20.49
CA ASN A 900 11.15 17.99 -21.51
C ASN A 900 10.39 18.54 -22.71
N ILE A 901 11.04 18.60 -23.87
CA ILE A 901 10.39 18.97 -25.14
C ILE A 901 10.19 17.74 -26.01
N GLN A 902 8.95 17.52 -26.43
CA GLN A 902 8.57 16.54 -27.43
C GLN A 902 8.18 17.24 -28.73
N LEU A 903 8.79 16.80 -29.83
CA LEU A 903 8.43 17.20 -31.19
C LEU A 903 7.83 15.99 -31.89
N GLY A 904 6.64 16.13 -32.47
CA GLY A 904 6.06 15.16 -33.39
C GLY A 904 5.90 15.78 -34.77
N VAL A 905 6.63 15.33 -35.78
CA VAL A 905 6.51 15.81 -37.16
C VAL A 905 5.41 15.00 -37.87
N LEU A 906 4.43 15.72 -38.41
CA LEU A 906 3.32 15.12 -39.15
C LEU A 906 3.75 14.65 -40.56
N PRO A 907 3.05 13.68 -41.17
CA PRO A 907 3.42 13.14 -42.47
C PRO A 907 3.22 14.17 -43.57
N THR A 908 4.07 14.14 -44.60
CA THR A 908 3.92 14.95 -45.82
C THR A 908 3.85 14.07 -47.06
N GLU A 909 3.50 14.66 -48.22
CA GLU A 909 3.46 13.94 -49.52
C GLU A 909 4.78 13.22 -49.85
N ASN A 910 5.92 13.71 -49.34
CA ASN A 910 7.25 13.14 -49.58
C ASN A 910 7.74 12.22 -48.45
N LEU A 911 7.09 12.20 -47.27
CA LEU A 911 7.45 11.41 -46.09
C LEU A 911 6.17 10.93 -45.37
N PRO A 912 5.65 9.72 -45.68
CA PRO A 912 4.29 9.30 -45.30
C PRO A 912 4.17 8.70 -43.88
N TYR A 913 5.07 9.03 -42.95
CA TYR A 913 5.07 8.48 -41.58
C TYR A 913 5.31 9.57 -40.53
N ASN A 914 4.71 9.39 -39.34
CA ASN A 914 4.98 10.22 -38.17
C ASN A 914 6.39 9.94 -37.65
N ARG A 915 7.12 10.99 -37.27
CA ARG A 915 8.40 10.88 -36.56
C ARG A 915 8.38 11.80 -35.36
N GLY A 916 8.99 11.41 -34.24
CA GLY A 916 9.04 12.26 -33.07
C GLY A 916 10.34 12.15 -32.30
N SER A 917 10.61 13.16 -31.49
CA SER A 917 11.75 13.20 -30.57
C SER A 917 11.28 13.74 -29.23
N SER A 918 11.81 13.21 -28.12
CA SER A 918 11.53 13.66 -26.76
C SER A 918 12.88 13.87 -26.07
N VAL A 919 13.12 15.05 -25.53
CA VAL A 919 14.38 15.41 -24.89
C VAL A 919 14.10 16.00 -23.52
N LEU A 920 14.43 15.25 -22.47
CA LEU A 920 14.47 15.72 -21.09
C LEU A 920 15.87 16.26 -20.77
N ARG A 921 15.93 17.44 -20.15
CA ARG A 921 17.14 18.09 -19.62
C ARG A 921 16.86 18.54 -18.19
N SER A 922 17.83 18.34 -17.32
CA SER A 922 17.85 18.78 -15.93
C SER A 922 19.04 19.68 -15.64
#